data_AF-A0A5J4YWG6-F1
#
_entry.id   AF-A0A5J4YWG6-F1
#
_cell.length_a   1.000
_cell.length_b   1.000
_cell.length_c   1.000
_cell.angle_alpha   90.00
_cell.angle_beta   90.00
_cell.angle_gamma   90.00
#
_symmetry.space_group_name_H-M   'P 1'
#
loop_
_entity.id
_entity.type
_entity.pdbx_description
1 polymer ?
#
loop_
_entity_poly.entity_id
_entity_poly.type
_entity_poly.pdbx_seq_one_letter_code
_entity_poly.pdbx_strand_id
1 'polypeptide(L)'
;MLWVQNTHAHCPAAVRGARQRNRLEPPEQEEHDMDLELATLERMPLRDLVSMIDAHGLDVKKNTGGSARRTKKDIAREILVGMKTTSSSVSEEGALQATSARVPVPTSSVTRRNDADEIKGLLRLKVSELRELIVAENLPVSKATGGPSRRTKDHIAHDIVEARRQLSRHDHDESCECLAHRPGAVPRKPAWQLQGQYPEQVKNLEEQYGGFQISCTHLQKSENGCFLTLFFGHRAIRIFETCSGTKEAPAVKIKENGMTYELVSSKQHQHMTGPFLDLLCDDFEVEEHPMTALDGVTLMEDGCGTISDAFLEERLGMSAHAAARLVCIQVRVVAPRLGVFKGVLMRRPGSGKILLSPSMRKVGPSVMKSNAADWAMLLVTSGGIAPSQTNVTIGRFLSPRSEHEEKHSPVPEIVRKPISDMIGDALRASGVHSNLVSDSSRRHDAYLMGAGQPVTGFPPGVVYVTGLNTTMYASDHVLVTRIPVTQLSDLRLLPCLTTRPCDMSVEDWDWLESLPFGALIFSSAVDGIEHTKPIPEMIGGGDLDGDLYFVCWDAMVVRAFQPNNEQPEYRAPTHFAGITNELRSPNEPTSQTTEGTWLTKVQAHLRSPEVLAESSDIGKVYAAWKRLRLQKIKELGDERAAWNHPDVTALAQAYVQTLERGKHGGIIKLPDHLKSITK
;
A
#
# COMPACT_ATOMS: atom_id res chain seq x y z
N MET A 1 0.82 57.25 -2.44
CA MET A 1 1.70 57.96 -3.39
C MET A 1 3.14 57.74 -2.96
N LEU A 2 3.87 56.87 -3.67
CA LEU A 2 5.31 57.01 -3.90
C LEU A 2 5.74 55.93 -4.89
N TRP A 3 6.18 56.41 -6.05
CA TRP A 3 6.80 55.72 -7.18
C TRP A 3 8.13 55.08 -6.78
N VAL A 4 8.44 53.89 -7.30
CA VAL A 4 9.83 53.42 -7.46
C VAL A 4 10.00 52.84 -8.86
N GLN A 5 11.12 53.23 -9.47
CA GLN A 5 11.41 53.23 -10.91
C GLN A 5 11.84 51.86 -11.45
N ASN A 6 11.43 51.65 -12.70
CA ASN A 6 11.86 50.60 -13.62
C ASN A 6 13.20 50.99 -14.27
N THR A 7 14.20 50.12 -14.23
CA THR A 7 15.41 50.24 -15.07
C THR A 7 15.56 49.01 -15.94
N HIS A 8 15.28 49.19 -17.24
CA HIS A 8 15.63 48.28 -18.32
C HIS A 8 17.14 48.33 -18.58
N ALA A 9 17.78 47.16 -18.63
CA ALA A 9 19.13 46.99 -19.17
C ALA A 9 19.06 46.33 -20.55
N HIS A 10 19.59 47.05 -21.55
CA HIS A 10 19.85 46.55 -22.90
C HIS A 10 21.02 45.55 -22.91
N CYS A 11 20.91 44.51 -23.75
CA CYS A 11 22.05 43.68 -24.15
C CYS A 11 22.02 43.47 -25.68
N PRO A 12 23.17 43.44 -26.38
CA PRO A 12 23.25 43.74 -27.81
C PRO A 12 23.21 42.52 -28.73
N ALA A 13 22.93 42.81 -30.00
CA ALA A 13 22.77 41.91 -31.13
C ALA A 13 24.02 41.06 -31.44
N ALA A 14 23.80 39.79 -31.81
CA ALA A 14 24.81 38.92 -32.40
C ALA A 14 24.31 38.30 -33.73
N VAL A 15 24.99 38.73 -34.80
CA VAL A 15 25.46 38.01 -35.99
C VAL A 15 24.68 36.79 -36.49
N ARG A 16 24.06 36.93 -37.68
CA ARG A 16 23.48 35.85 -38.49
C ARG A 16 24.56 35.14 -39.31
N GLY A 17 24.77 33.85 -39.07
CA GLY A 17 25.47 32.93 -39.99
C GLY A 17 24.47 32.00 -40.69
N ALA A 18 24.34 32.12 -42.01
CA ALA A 18 23.49 31.27 -42.82
C ALA A 18 24.16 29.91 -43.06
N ARG A 19 23.57 28.83 -42.53
CA ARG A 19 23.84 27.44 -42.94
C ARG A 19 22.68 26.94 -43.80
N GLN A 20 22.97 26.54 -45.03
CA GLN A 20 22.05 25.79 -45.90
C GLN A 20 21.60 24.52 -45.17
N ARG A 21 20.29 24.41 -44.90
CA ARG A 21 19.67 23.17 -44.43
C ARG A 21 19.28 22.34 -45.66
N ASN A 22 19.77 21.11 -45.72
CA ASN A 22 19.20 20.08 -46.57
C ASN A 22 17.72 19.94 -46.23
N ARG A 23 16.89 19.99 -47.27
CA ARG A 23 15.44 19.88 -47.20
C ARG A 23 15.09 18.43 -46.87
N LEU A 24 14.99 18.12 -45.57
CA LEU A 24 14.39 16.89 -45.08
C LEU A 24 12.89 16.94 -45.39
N GLU A 25 12.35 15.85 -45.92
CA GLU A 25 10.91 15.69 -46.11
C GLU A 25 10.18 15.78 -44.76
N PRO A 26 8.94 16.31 -44.74
CA PRO A 26 8.22 16.55 -43.50
C PRO A 26 7.90 15.23 -42.75
N PRO A 27 8.05 15.19 -41.41
CA PRO A 27 7.82 13.99 -40.58
C PRO A 27 6.38 13.47 -40.56
N GLU A 28 5.44 14.22 -41.14
CA GLU A 28 4.02 13.86 -41.17
C GLU A 28 3.71 12.65 -42.07
N GLN A 29 4.56 12.38 -43.07
CA GLN A 29 4.37 11.24 -43.99
C GLN A 29 4.73 9.90 -43.31
N GLU A 30 5.84 9.84 -42.56
CA GLU A 30 6.30 8.61 -41.89
C GLU A 30 5.37 8.17 -40.75
N GLU A 31 4.75 9.12 -40.06
CA GLU A 31 3.79 8.83 -38.99
C GLU A 31 2.48 8.27 -39.55
N HIS A 32 2.01 8.81 -40.68
CA HIS A 32 0.82 8.29 -41.37
C HIS A 32 1.01 6.86 -41.89
N ASP A 33 2.19 6.57 -42.46
CA ASP A 33 2.51 5.24 -42.97
C ASP A 33 2.61 4.20 -41.83
N MET A 34 3.16 4.60 -40.68
CA MET A 34 3.20 3.75 -39.49
C MET A 34 1.81 3.39 -38.95
N ASP A 35 0.90 4.35 -38.92
CA ASP A 35 -0.46 4.10 -38.43
C ASP A 35 -1.23 3.16 -39.37
N LEU A 36 -1.00 3.26 -40.68
CA LEU A 36 -1.61 2.37 -41.68
C LEU A 36 -1.08 0.93 -41.56
N GLU A 37 0.23 0.76 -41.37
CA GLU A 37 0.86 -0.54 -41.14
C GLU A 37 0.41 -1.17 -39.80
N LEU A 38 0.33 -0.36 -38.74
CA LEU A 38 -0.16 -0.81 -37.44
C LEU A 38 -1.62 -1.27 -37.51
N ALA A 39 -2.49 -0.52 -38.20
CA ALA A 39 -3.89 -0.90 -38.39
C ALA A 39 -4.04 -2.21 -39.19
N THR A 40 -3.11 -2.49 -40.10
CA THR A 40 -3.07 -3.75 -40.86
C THR A 40 -2.69 -4.92 -39.96
N LEU A 41 -1.63 -4.78 -39.15
CA LEU A 41 -1.21 -5.79 -38.18
C LEU A 41 -2.27 -6.04 -37.09
N GLU A 42 -2.96 -4.99 -36.62
CA GLU A 42 -4.05 -5.13 -35.64
C GLU A 42 -5.22 -5.97 -36.15
N ARG A 43 -5.45 -6.03 -37.46
CA ARG A 43 -6.51 -6.85 -38.08
C ARG A 43 -6.11 -8.32 -38.24
N MET A 44 -4.83 -8.66 -38.34
CA MET A 44 -4.36 -10.04 -38.54
C MET A 44 -4.64 -10.93 -37.31
N PRO A 45 -5.17 -12.14 -37.42
CA PRO A 45 -5.39 -13.00 -36.25
C PRO A 45 -4.06 -13.30 -35.52
N LEU A 46 -4.11 -13.52 -34.20
CA LEU A 46 -2.92 -13.64 -33.36
C LEU A 46 -1.93 -14.71 -33.85
N ARG A 47 -2.44 -15.82 -34.40
CA ARG A 47 -1.60 -16.90 -34.96
C ARG A 47 -0.71 -16.40 -36.12
N ASP A 48 -1.21 -15.48 -36.94
CA ASP A 48 -0.49 -14.95 -38.11
C ASP A 48 0.59 -13.95 -37.66
N LEU A 49 0.30 -13.16 -36.62
CA LEU A 49 1.31 -12.29 -35.98
C LEU A 49 2.45 -13.12 -35.37
N VAL A 50 2.15 -14.25 -34.74
CA VAL A 50 3.17 -15.18 -34.23
C VAL A 50 4.01 -15.78 -35.36
N SER A 51 3.38 -16.17 -36.46
CA SER A 51 4.11 -16.64 -37.65
C SER A 51 5.03 -15.56 -38.24
N MET A 52 4.62 -14.29 -38.24
CA MET A 52 5.50 -13.18 -38.65
C MET A 52 6.71 -13.02 -37.73
N ILE A 53 6.50 -13.06 -36.40
CA ILE A 53 7.60 -12.99 -35.42
C ILE A 53 8.63 -14.09 -35.70
N ASP A 54 8.17 -15.32 -35.95
CA ASP A 54 9.02 -16.46 -36.26
C ASP A 54 9.75 -16.33 -37.60
N ALA A 55 9.03 -15.91 -38.65
CA ALA A 55 9.58 -15.76 -39.99
C ALA A 55 10.69 -14.69 -40.08
N HIS A 56 10.55 -13.63 -39.29
CA HIS A 56 11.50 -12.51 -39.27
C HIS A 56 12.51 -12.58 -38.11
N GLY A 57 12.45 -13.62 -37.27
CA GLY A 57 13.36 -13.78 -36.12
C GLY A 57 13.28 -12.63 -35.12
N LEU A 58 12.10 -12.03 -34.94
CA LEU A 58 11.92 -10.85 -34.08
C LEU A 58 11.88 -11.26 -32.60
N ASP A 59 12.57 -10.50 -31.72
CA ASP A 59 12.52 -10.72 -30.27
C ASP A 59 11.25 -10.10 -29.65
N VAL A 60 10.08 -10.64 -30.03
CA VAL A 60 8.76 -10.15 -29.61
C VAL A 60 8.03 -11.27 -28.86
N LYS A 61 7.49 -10.97 -27.67
CA LYS A 61 6.71 -11.96 -26.91
C LYS A 61 5.39 -12.28 -27.62
N LYS A 62 5.12 -13.58 -27.78
CA LYS A 62 4.02 -14.13 -28.61
C LYS A 62 2.67 -14.27 -27.90
N ASN A 63 2.64 -14.13 -26.58
CA ASN A 63 1.44 -14.37 -25.77
C ASN A 63 0.63 -13.10 -25.53
N THR A 64 -0.70 -13.22 -25.61
CA THR A 64 -1.65 -12.20 -25.17
C THR A 64 -2.21 -12.54 -23.78
N GLY A 65 -2.48 -11.53 -22.95
CA GLY A 65 -2.89 -11.71 -21.55
C GLY A 65 -1.75 -12.04 -20.58
N GLY A 66 -2.08 -12.22 -19.29
CA GLY A 66 -1.13 -12.37 -18.18
C GLY A 66 -1.17 -11.18 -17.20
N SER A 67 -0.30 -11.18 -16.18
CA SER A 67 -0.23 -10.10 -15.17
C SER A 67 0.05 -8.72 -15.77
N ALA A 68 0.74 -8.68 -16.92
CA ALA A 68 1.04 -7.47 -17.67
C ALA A 68 -0.08 -7.00 -18.63
N ARG A 69 -1.21 -7.72 -18.71
CA ARG A 69 -2.37 -7.38 -19.57
C ARG A 69 -2.03 -7.06 -21.04
N ARG A 70 -1.00 -7.70 -21.59
CA ARG A 70 -0.52 -7.46 -22.96
C ARG A 70 -1.62 -7.73 -23.98
N THR A 71 -1.87 -6.75 -24.83
CA THR A 71 -2.90 -6.78 -25.88
C THR A 71 -2.30 -7.18 -27.22
N LYS A 72 -3.16 -7.53 -28.17
CA LYS A 72 -2.77 -7.78 -29.56
C LYS A 72 -2.15 -6.55 -30.24
N LYS A 73 -2.62 -5.35 -29.86
CA LYS A 73 -2.10 -4.06 -30.31
C LYS A 73 -0.65 -3.85 -29.89
N ASP A 74 -0.29 -4.27 -28.68
CA ASP A 74 1.08 -4.18 -28.18
C ASP A 74 2.02 -5.09 -28.99
N ILE A 75 1.58 -6.32 -29.30
CA ILE A 75 2.34 -7.26 -30.15
C ILE A 75 2.53 -6.70 -31.56
N ALA A 76 1.48 -6.15 -32.16
CA ALA A 76 1.52 -5.54 -33.49
C ALA A 76 2.53 -4.38 -33.56
N ARG A 77 2.54 -3.50 -32.53
CA ARG A 77 3.48 -2.39 -32.44
C ARG A 77 4.93 -2.86 -32.30
N GLU A 78 5.19 -3.88 -31.48
CA GLU A 78 6.54 -4.44 -31.30
C GLU A 78 7.06 -5.11 -32.59
N ILE A 79 6.20 -5.79 -33.36
CA ILE A 79 6.56 -6.34 -34.67
C ILE A 79 7.01 -5.22 -35.61
N LEU A 80 6.26 -4.12 -35.68
CA LEU A 80 6.56 -3.00 -36.55
C LEU A 80 7.94 -2.37 -36.25
N VAL A 81 8.24 -2.17 -34.97
CA VAL A 81 9.54 -1.68 -34.50
C VAL A 81 10.66 -2.66 -34.84
N GLY A 82 10.43 -3.96 -34.62
CA GLY A 82 11.40 -5.02 -34.94
C GLY A 82 11.73 -5.07 -36.43
N MET A 83 10.71 -4.95 -37.30
CA MET A 83 10.89 -4.94 -38.77
C MET A 83 11.69 -3.72 -39.25
N LYS A 84 11.46 -2.52 -38.69
CA LYS A 84 12.24 -1.32 -39.03
C LYS A 84 13.69 -1.38 -38.55
N THR A 85 13.91 -1.99 -37.37
CA THR A 85 15.26 -2.15 -36.82
C THR A 85 16.08 -3.15 -37.64
N THR A 86 15.46 -4.26 -38.04
CA THR A 86 16.11 -5.29 -38.87
C THR A 86 16.37 -4.83 -40.31
N SER A 87 15.49 -4.01 -40.90
CA SER A 87 15.75 -3.43 -42.22
C SER A 87 16.90 -2.41 -42.20
N SER A 88 17.06 -1.68 -41.09
CA SER A 88 18.15 -0.71 -40.92
C SER A 88 19.51 -1.40 -40.73
N SER A 89 19.58 -2.50 -39.96
CA SER A 89 20.83 -3.21 -39.70
C SER A 89 21.41 -3.94 -40.92
N VAL A 90 20.56 -4.43 -41.83
CA VAL A 90 21.00 -5.09 -43.07
C VAL A 90 21.66 -4.10 -44.05
N SER A 91 21.40 -2.80 -43.91
CA SER A 91 22.05 -1.76 -44.74
C SER A 91 23.46 -1.39 -44.26
N GLU A 92 23.80 -1.61 -42.99
CA GLU A 92 25.11 -1.26 -42.41
C GLU A 92 26.11 -2.44 -42.38
N GLU A 93 25.62 -3.69 -42.29
CA GLU A 93 26.49 -4.89 -42.26
C GLU A 93 27.16 -5.23 -43.60
N GLY A 94 26.83 -4.51 -44.69
CA GLY A 94 27.55 -4.59 -45.96
C GLY A 94 28.92 -3.89 -45.98
N ALA A 95 29.29 -3.12 -44.93
CA ALA A 95 30.47 -2.26 -44.96
C ALA A 95 31.64 -2.68 -44.04
N LEU A 96 31.46 -3.60 -43.09
CA LEU A 96 32.52 -3.93 -42.12
C LEU A 96 32.51 -5.43 -41.73
N GLN A 97 33.18 -6.26 -42.53
CA GLN A 97 33.69 -7.55 -42.05
C GLN A 97 35.20 -7.63 -42.29
N ALA A 98 35.98 -7.35 -41.24
CA ALA A 98 37.32 -7.90 -41.07
C ALA A 98 37.68 -7.99 -39.57
N THR A 99 37.99 -9.21 -39.15
CA THR A 99 38.74 -9.63 -37.95
C THR A 99 38.05 -9.57 -36.58
N SER A 100 37.80 -10.76 -36.00
CA SER A 100 38.45 -11.20 -34.75
C SER A 100 37.75 -12.45 -34.19
N ALA A 101 38.40 -13.60 -34.34
CA ALA A 101 38.00 -14.84 -33.68
C ALA A 101 38.56 -14.88 -32.25
N ARG A 102 37.72 -15.11 -31.24
CA ARG A 102 38.13 -15.56 -29.91
C ARG A 102 37.37 -16.83 -29.51
N VAL A 103 38.15 -17.77 -28.97
CA VAL A 103 37.77 -19.10 -28.47
C VAL A 103 36.98 -18.97 -27.15
N PRO A 104 35.87 -19.70 -26.95
CA PRO A 104 35.16 -19.71 -25.67
C PRO A 104 35.66 -20.83 -24.73
N VAL A 105 35.78 -20.47 -23.45
CA VAL A 105 36.04 -21.34 -22.29
C VAL A 105 34.71 -22.02 -21.88
N PRO A 106 34.69 -23.31 -21.50
CA PRO A 106 33.45 -24.01 -21.17
C PRO A 106 32.97 -23.69 -19.75
N THR A 107 31.76 -23.14 -19.62
CA THR A 107 31.02 -23.00 -18.36
C THR A 107 29.82 -23.94 -18.32
N SER A 108 29.72 -24.73 -17.24
CA SER A 108 28.56 -25.41 -16.61
C SER A 108 27.18 -25.44 -17.32
N SER A 109 27.11 -25.82 -18.60
CA SER A 109 25.87 -25.84 -19.39
C SER A 109 25.08 -27.15 -19.33
N VAL A 110 25.57 -28.15 -18.60
CA VAL A 110 25.00 -29.52 -18.62
C VAL A 110 23.70 -29.62 -17.80
N THR A 111 23.63 -28.96 -16.63
CA THR A 111 22.43 -29.01 -15.78
C THR A 111 21.24 -28.24 -16.34
N ARG A 112 21.47 -27.06 -16.95
CA ARG A 112 20.37 -26.25 -17.53
C ARG A 112 19.74 -26.86 -18.78
N ARG A 113 20.46 -27.71 -19.52
CA ARG A 113 19.89 -28.40 -20.69
C ARG A 113 18.89 -29.48 -20.28
N ASN A 114 19.13 -30.17 -19.17
CA ASN A 114 18.25 -31.24 -18.70
C ASN A 114 16.90 -30.72 -18.20
N ASP A 115 16.89 -29.59 -17.47
CA ASP A 115 15.64 -29.01 -16.95
C ASP A 115 14.67 -28.60 -18.07
N ALA A 116 15.20 -28.01 -19.16
CA ALA A 116 14.39 -27.55 -20.27
C ALA A 116 13.72 -28.70 -21.04
N ASP A 117 14.41 -29.82 -21.19
CA ASP A 117 13.87 -31.00 -21.86
C ASP A 117 12.92 -31.78 -20.95
N GLU A 118 13.17 -31.80 -19.63
CA GLU A 118 12.25 -32.34 -18.63
C GLU A 118 10.94 -31.55 -18.57
N ILE A 119 11.02 -30.21 -18.54
CA ILE A 119 9.83 -29.34 -18.60
C ILE A 119 9.06 -29.59 -19.90
N LYS A 120 9.72 -29.70 -21.06
CA LYS A 120 9.04 -30.04 -22.32
C LYS A 120 8.35 -31.41 -22.26
N GLY A 121 8.94 -32.39 -21.58
CA GLY A 121 8.33 -33.70 -21.32
C GLY A 121 7.05 -33.59 -20.49
N LEU A 122 7.12 -32.87 -19.36
CA LEU A 122 5.98 -32.62 -18.47
C LEU A 122 4.86 -31.83 -19.17
N LEU A 123 5.21 -30.89 -20.05
CA LEU A 123 4.25 -30.12 -20.82
C LEU A 123 3.50 -30.95 -21.87
N ARG A 124 3.92 -32.18 -22.18
CA ARG A 124 3.15 -33.10 -23.04
C ARG A 124 2.04 -33.83 -22.29
N LEU A 125 2.14 -33.98 -20.96
CA LEU A 125 1.18 -34.69 -20.13
C LEU A 125 -0.11 -33.89 -19.93
N LYS A 126 -1.28 -34.52 -19.81
CA LYS A 126 -2.52 -33.83 -19.40
C LYS A 126 -2.40 -33.34 -17.95
N VAL A 127 -3.21 -32.35 -17.57
CA VAL A 127 -3.23 -31.84 -16.18
C VAL A 127 -3.57 -32.92 -15.16
N SER A 128 -4.42 -33.90 -15.53
CA SER A 128 -4.71 -35.07 -14.70
C SER A 128 -3.47 -35.94 -14.48
N GLU A 129 -2.69 -36.19 -15.54
CA GLU A 129 -1.46 -36.99 -15.48
C GLU A 129 -0.37 -36.29 -14.65
N LEU A 130 -0.27 -34.96 -14.72
CA LEU A 130 0.63 -34.19 -13.84
C LEU A 130 0.23 -34.30 -12.36
N ARG A 131 -1.07 -34.35 -12.05
CA ARG A 131 -1.56 -34.54 -10.67
C ARG A 131 -1.27 -35.95 -10.16
N GLU A 132 -1.40 -36.95 -11.01
CA GLU A 132 -1.05 -38.34 -10.70
C GLU A 132 0.46 -38.47 -10.46
N LEU A 133 1.30 -37.80 -11.27
CA LEU A 133 2.74 -37.76 -11.07
C LEU A 133 3.13 -37.16 -9.72
N ILE A 134 2.53 -36.03 -9.32
CA ILE A 134 2.74 -35.39 -8.01
C ILE A 134 2.39 -36.35 -6.87
N VAL A 135 1.32 -37.14 -7.00
CA VAL A 135 0.92 -38.13 -5.99
C VAL A 135 1.91 -39.30 -5.97
N ALA A 136 2.24 -39.85 -7.14
CA ALA A 136 3.08 -41.02 -7.28
C ALA A 136 4.49 -40.80 -6.73
N GLU A 137 5.03 -39.59 -6.91
CA GLU A 137 6.37 -39.21 -6.45
C GLU A 137 6.37 -38.49 -5.09
N ASN A 138 5.20 -38.37 -4.46
CA ASN A 138 5.03 -37.67 -3.18
C ASN A 138 5.65 -36.25 -3.18
N LEU A 139 5.53 -35.52 -4.29
CA LEU A 139 6.14 -34.21 -4.46
C LEU A 139 5.35 -33.15 -3.67
N PRO A 140 6.02 -32.22 -2.95
CA PRO A 140 5.37 -31.12 -2.23
C PRO A 140 4.88 -30.02 -3.19
N VAL A 141 4.06 -30.37 -4.18
CA VAL A 141 3.55 -29.47 -5.23
C VAL A 141 2.03 -29.38 -5.16
N SER A 142 1.48 -28.16 -5.23
CA SER A 142 0.03 -27.94 -5.18
C SER A 142 -0.68 -28.49 -6.43
N LYS A 143 -1.75 -29.29 -6.21
CA LYS A 143 -2.53 -29.99 -7.26
C LYS A 143 -3.62 -29.12 -7.91
N ALA A 144 -3.87 -27.91 -7.41
CA ALA A 144 -4.99 -27.10 -7.85
C ALA A 144 -4.75 -26.46 -9.23
N THR A 145 -5.70 -26.65 -10.15
CA THR A 145 -5.81 -25.88 -11.40
C THR A 145 -7.20 -25.27 -11.51
N GLY A 146 -7.28 -24.02 -11.99
CA GLY A 146 -8.54 -23.27 -12.09
C GLY A 146 -8.94 -22.56 -10.80
N GLY A 147 -8.80 -21.24 -10.78
CA GLY A 147 -9.16 -20.32 -9.70
C GLY A 147 -8.76 -18.88 -10.06
N PRO A 148 -9.14 -17.84 -9.30
CA PRO A 148 -8.91 -16.43 -9.65
C PRO A 148 -7.43 -16.07 -9.88
N SER A 149 -6.52 -16.77 -9.19
CA SER A 149 -5.09 -16.82 -9.47
C SER A 149 -4.79 -18.06 -10.33
N ARG A 150 -4.99 -17.97 -11.65
CA ARG A 150 -4.92 -19.11 -12.58
C ARG A 150 -3.49 -19.68 -12.66
N ARG A 151 -3.21 -20.76 -11.90
CA ARG A 151 -2.04 -21.63 -12.13
C ARG A 151 -2.17 -22.28 -13.51
N THR A 152 -1.16 -22.09 -14.36
CA THR A 152 -1.07 -22.71 -15.68
C THR A 152 -0.38 -24.06 -15.58
N LYS A 153 -0.47 -24.86 -16.64
CA LYS A 153 0.24 -26.13 -16.77
C LYS A 153 1.76 -25.96 -16.66
N ASP A 154 2.30 -24.88 -17.20
CA ASP A 154 3.72 -24.50 -17.09
C ASP A 154 4.16 -24.31 -15.65
N HIS A 155 3.36 -23.64 -14.82
CA HIS A 155 3.71 -23.46 -13.41
C HIS A 155 3.80 -24.80 -12.68
N ILE A 156 2.92 -25.76 -12.99
CA ILE A 156 2.95 -27.09 -12.39
C ILE A 156 4.18 -27.88 -12.87
N ALA A 157 4.52 -27.79 -14.15
CA ALA A 157 5.72 -28.45 -14.69
C ALA A 157 7.01 -27.91 -14.05
N HIS A 158 7.13 -26.60 -13.87
CA HIS A 158 8.27 -25.98 -13.20
C HIS A 158 8.38 -26.38 -11.72
N ASP A 159 7.26 -26.38 -10.98
CA ASP A 159 7.26 -26.79 -9.58
C ASP A 159 7.69 -28.26 -9.39
N ILE A 160 7.30 -29.15 -10.31
CA ILE A 160 7.69 -30.57 -10.30
C ILE A 160 9.21 -30.72 -10.45
N VAL A 161 9.82 -30.03 -11.43
CA VAL A 161 11.28 -30.09 -11.64
C VAL A 161 12.04 -29.53 -10.44
N GLU A 162 11.57 -28.42 -9.87
CA GLU A 162 12.21 -27.82 -8.69
C GLU A 162 12.06 -28.71 -7.44
N ALA A 163 10.90 -29.36 -7.24
CA ALA A 163 10.69 -30.31 -6.15
C ALA A 163 11.60 -31.55 -6.28
N ARG A 164 11.73 -32.11 -7.48
CA ARG A 164 12.66 -33.22 -7.76
C ARG A 164 14.12 -32.84 -7.48
N ARG A 165 14.50 -31.61 -7.86
CA ARG A 165 15.85 -31.07 -7.60
C ARG A 165 16.13 -30.93 -6.11
N GLN A 166 15.15 -30.49 -5.33
CA GLN A 166 15.28 -30.36 -3.88
C GLN A 166 15.42 -31.72 -3.20
N LEU A 167 14.66 -32.73 -3.64
CA LEU A 167 14.79 -34.10 -3.14
C LEU A 167 16.15 -34.73 -3.49
N SER A 168 16.61 -34.56 -4.74
CA SER A 168 17.92 -35.07 -5.17
C SER A 168 19.10 -34.44 -4.41
N ARG A 169 18.95 -33.22 -3.90
CA ARG A 169 19.97 -32.57 -3.05
C ARG A 169 19.98 -33.16 -1.65
N HIS A 170 18.81 -33.51 -1.12
CA HIS A 170 18.69 -34.10 0.21
C HIS A 170 19.33 -35.50 0.27
N ASP A 171 19.17 -36.30 -0.79
CA ASP A 171 19.78 -37.63 -0.89
C ASP A 171 21.32 -37.58 -1.01
N HIS A 172 21.89 -36.46 -1.48
CA HIS A 172 23.35 -36.28 -1.52
C HIS A 172 23.93 -35.87 -0.17
N ASP A 173 23.22 -35.05 0.61
CA ASP A 173 23.70 -34.63 1.94
C ASP A 173 23.62 -35.77 2.98
N GLU A 174 22.69 -36.74 2.82
CA GLU A 174 22.63 -37.92 3.71
C GLU A 174 23.69 -39.00 3.40
N SER A 175 24.42 -38.88 2.29
CA SER A 175 25.51 -39.81 1.94
C SER A 175 26.89 -39.43 2.49
N CYS A 176 27.01 -38.31 3.19
CA CYS A 176 28.24 -37.94 3.90
C CYS A 176 28.27 -38.58 5.30
N GLU A 177 28.67 -39.85 5.37
CA GLU A 177 29.10 -40.51 6.61
C GLU A 177 30.35 -39.82 7.18
N CYS A 178 30.15 -38.87 8.09
CA CYS A 178 31.13 -38.43 9.08
C CYS A 178 30.40 -37.82 10.28
N LEU A 179 30.00 -38.64 11.26
CA LEU A 179 30.08 -38.37 12.72
C LEU A 179 29.21 -39.37 13.49
N ALA A 180 29.85 -40.43 13.95
CA ALA A 180 29.32 -41.34 14.96
C ALA A 180 29.39 -40.70 16.37
N HIS A 181 28.49 -41.19 17.24
CA HIS A 181 28.44 -41.08 18.71
C HIS A 181 27.65 -39.92 19.36
N ARG A 182 26.36 -40.18 19.62
CA ARG A 182 25.76 -39.98 20.96
C ARG A 182 24.79 -41.12 21.31
N PRO A 183 24.93 -41.77 22.48
CA PRO A 183 23.98 -42.77 22.96
C PRO A 183 22.85 -42.11 23.77
N GLY A 184 21.60 -42.51 23.52
CA GLY A 184 20.45 -42.15 24.37
C GLY A 184 19.23 -41.64 23.61
N ALA A 185 18.63 -42.48 22.76
CA ALA A 185 17.30 -42.22 22.22
C ALA A 185 16.35 -43.35 22.64
N VAL A 186 15.33 -43.00 23.43
CA VAL A 186 14.24 -43.88 23.86
C VAL A 186 13.21 -43.98 22.72
N PRO A 187 12.66 -45.16 22.41
CA PRO A 187 11.77 -45.32 21.26
C PRO A 187 10.40 -44.67 21.50
N ARG A 188 9.93 -43.86 20.54
CA ARG A 188 8.56 -43.32 20.51
C ARG A 188 7.57 -44.44 20.15
N LYS A 189 6.55 -44.64 21.00
CA LYS A 189 5.36 -45.45 20.70
C LYS A 189 4.28 -44.60 20.01
N PRO A 190 3.34 -45.19 19.24
CA PRO A 190 2.33 -44.44 18.50
C PRO A 190 1.23 -43.89 19.42
N ALA A 191 0.74 -42.70 19.07
CA ALA A 191 -0.26 -41.93 19.79
C ALA A 191 -1.69 -42.44 19.54
N TRP A 192 -2.26 -43.10 20.55
CA TRP A 192 -3.71 -43.13 20.78
C TRP A 192 -4.00 -43.59 22.22
N GLN A 193 -3.57 -42.82 23.21
CA GLN A 193 -4.11 -42.86 24.57
C GLN A 193 -3.38 -41.78 25.37
N LEU A 194 -4.05 -40.65 25.63
CA LEU A 194 -3.73 -39.70 26.70
C LEU A 194 -4.86 -38.66 26.72
N GLN A 195 -5.97 -39.04 27.35
CA GLN A 195 -7.04 -38.11 27.71
C GLN A 195 -6.95 -37.90 29.23
N GLY A 196 -6.67 -36.66 29.62
CA GLY A 196 -6.66 -36.21 31.01
C GLY A 196 -5.33 -36.43 31.74
N GLN A 197 -4.59 -35.33 31.97
CA GLN A 197 -3.73 -35.04 33.13
C GLN A 197 -2.64 -34.04 32.72
N TYR A 198 -2.82 -32.74 32.95
CA TYR A 198 -1.71 -31.80 33.25
C TYR A 198 -2.21 -30.57 34.06
N PRO A 199 -2.63 -30.73 35.33
CA PRO A 199 -2.98 -29.59 36.18
C PRO A 199 -1.76 -28.76 36.60
N GLU A 200 -0.59 -29.39 36.80
CA GLU A 200 0.60 -28.71 37.32
C GLU A 200 1.29 -27.80 36.29
N GLN A 201 1.21 -28.10 35.00
CA GLN A 201 1.89 -27.31 33.96
C GLN A 201 1.10 -26.04 33.59
N VAL A 202 -0.22 -26.05 33.78
CA VAL A 202 -1.07 -24.85 33.69
C VAL A 202 -0.82 -23.96 34.91
N LYS A 203 -0.70 -24.55 36.09
CA LYS A 203 -0.39 -23.83 37.34
C LYS A 203 0.97 -23.11 37.28
N ASN A 204 1.99 -23.73 36.68
CA ASN A 204 3.31 -23.10 36.51
C ASN A 204 3.29 -21.88 35.57
N LEU A 205 2.43 -21.87 34.54
CA LEU A 205 2.25 -20.69 33.67
C LEU A 205 1.42 -19.60 34.35
N GLU A 206 0.43 -19.97 35.15
CA GLU A 206 -0.36 -19.01 35.95
C GLU A 206 0.48 -18.34 37.07
N GLU A 207 1.39 -19.08 37.68
CA GLU A 207 2.35 -18.58 38.68
C GLU A 207 3.46 -17.72 38.04
N GLN A 208 3.96 -18.09 36.85
CA GLN A 208 5.00 -17.33 36.14
C GLN A 208 4.52 -15.96 35.61
N TYR A 209 3.23 -15.83 35.31
CA TYR A 209 2.64 -14.60 34.77
C TYR A 209 1.68 -13.87 35.72
N GLY A 210 1.74 -14.17 37.03
CA GLY A 210 1.09 -13.34 38.05
C GLY A 210 -0.44 -13.46 38.15
N GLY A 211 -1.00 -14.66 37.98
CA GLY A 211 -2.39 -14.94 38.38
C GLY A 211 -3.46 -14.23 37.54
N PHE A 212 -3.28 -14.15 36.23
CA PHE A 212 -4.35 -13.72 35.33
C PHE A 212 -5.35 -14.85 35.06
N GLN A 213 -6.63 -14.60 35.35
CA GLN A 213 -7.70 -15.26 34.62
C GLN A 213 -7.82 -14.56 33.25
N ILE A 214 -6.94 -14.92 32.30
CA ILE A 214 -7.12 -14.51 30.91
C ILE A 214 -8.34 -15.30 30.41
N SER A 215 -9.49 -14.64 30.17
CA SER A 215 -10.55 -15.24 29.37
C SER A 215 -10.09 -15.26 27.91
N CYS A 216 -9.12 -16.13 27.64
CA CYS A 216 -8.65 -16.50 26.32
C CYS A 216 -9.76 -17.34 25.69
N THR A 217 -10.38 -16.87 24.61
CA THR A 217 -11.50 -17.61 23.99
C THR A 217 -11.04 -18.86 23.25
N HIS A 218 -9.75 -18.98 22.91
CA HIS A 218 -9.14 -20.23 22.44
C HIS A 218 -7.61 -20.13 22.47
N LEU A 219 -6.99 -20.74 23.47
CA LEU A 219 -5.57 -21.12 23.42
C LEU A 219 -5.53 -22.55 22.87
N GLN A 220 -5.32 -22.72 21.57
CA GLN A 220 -5.22 -24.05 20.97
C GLN A 220 -3.74 -24.43 20.88
N LYS A 221 -3.31 -25.46 21.62
CA LYS A 221 -1.97 -26.01 21.46
C LYS A 221 -2.01 -27.01 20.31
N SER A 222 -1.36 -26.68 19.19
CA SER A 222 -1.06 -27.66 18.14
C SER A 222 0.34 -28.23 18.38
N GLU A 223 0.69 -29.33 17.71
CA GLU A 223 2.07 -29.86 17.75
C GLU A 223 3.13 -28.83 17.30
N ASN A 224 2.72 -27.72 16.66
CA ASN A 224 3.59 -26.71 16.05
C ASN A 224 3.47 -25.29 16.64
N GLY A 225 2.73 -25.06 17.74
CA GLY A 225 2.65 -23.74 18.39
C GLY A 225 1.32 -23.42 19.07
N CYS A 226 1.27 -22.23 19.68
CA CYS A 226 0.11 -21.64 20.36
C CYS A 226 -0.51 -20.51 19.52
N PHE A 227 -1.84 -20.36 19.59
CA PHE A 227 -2.58 -19.28 18.93
C PHE A 227 -3.22 -18.35 19.96
N LEU A 228 -3.15 -17.04 19.73
CA LEU A 228 -3.90 -16.03 20.46
C LEU A 228 -4.78 -15.27 19.47
N THR A 229 -6.10 -15.24 19.67
CA THR A 229 -6.99 -14.46 18.80
C THR A 229 -7.53 -13.25 19.55
N LEU A 230 -7.15 -12.04 19.11
CA LEU A 230 -7.65 -10.78 19.65
C LEU A 230 -8.74 -10.21 18.75
N PHE A 231 -9.87 -9.78 19.31
CA PHE A 231 -10.98 -9.22 18.54
C PHE A 231 -11.01 -7.70 18.70
N PHE A 232 -11.03 -6.97 17.58
CA PHE A 232 -11.15 -5.50 17.55
C PHE A 232 -12.32 -5.13 16.61
N GLY A 233 -13.50 -4.87 17.19
CA GLY A 233 -14.72 -4.62 16.43
C GLY A 233 -15.09 -5.79 15.51
N HIS A 234 -15.24 -5.51 14.21
CA HIS A 234 -15.56 -6.51 13.16
C HIS A 234 -14.38 -7.36 12.69
N ARG A 235 -13.18 -7.18 13.25
CA ARG A 235 -11.96 -7.85 12.79
C ARG A 235 -11.39 -8.76 13.88
N ALA A 236 -11.09 -10.00 13.51
CA ALA A 236 -10.34 -10.93 14.34
C ALA A 236 -8.87 -10.91 13.93
N ILE A 237 -7.98 -10.66 14.89
CA ILE A 237 -6.54 -10.76 14.73
C ILE A 237 -6.13 -12.13 15.24
N ARG A 238 -5.64 -13.00 14.36
CA ARG A 238 -4.97 -14.24 14.78
C ARG A 238 -3.49 -13.98 14.94
N ILE A 239 -2.99 -14.22 16.14
CA ILE A 239 -1.58 -14.16 16.53
C ILE A 239 -1.07 -15.61 16.52
N PHE A 240 0.03 -15.82 15.81
CA PHE A 240 0.67 -17.11 15.67
C PHE A 240 2.05 -17.02 16.31
N GLU A 241 2.32 -17.85 17.31
CA GLU A 241 3.68 -18.06 17.80
C GLU A 241 4.24 -19.30 17.11
N THR A 242 5.22 -19.11 16.20
CA THR A 242 5.92 -20.24 15.58
C THR A 242 6.95 -20.76 16.55
N CYS A 243 6.78 -22.01 17.01
CA CYS A 243 7.95 -22.79 17.37
C CYS A 243 8.78 -22.96 16.09
N SER A 244 10.02 -22.51 16.11
CA SER A 244 10.96 -22.47 14.98
C SER A 244 10.88 -23.73 14.09
N GLY A 245 10.54 -23.58 12.81
CA GLY A 245 10.88 -24.60 11.80
C GLY A 245 9.94 -24.87 10.61
N THR A 246 8.71 -24.39 10.55
CA THR A 246 7.81 -24.70 9.41
C THR A 246 7.24 -23.46 8.72
N LYS A 247 7.32 -23.43 7.38
CA LYS A 247 7.00 -22.25 6.53
C LYS A 247 5.55 -22.19 6.04
N GLU A 248 4.69 -23.15 6.36
CA GLU A 248 3.28 -23.12 5.94
C GLU A 248 2.33 -23.53 7.08
N ALA A 249 1.25 -22.75 7.25
CA ALA A 249 0.19 -23.04 8.22
C ALA A 249 -0.80 -24.08 7.65
N PRO A 250 -1.07 -25.21 8.33
CA PRO A 250 -2.00 -26.22 7.85
C PRO A 250 -3.48 -25.80 8.03
N ALA A 251 -4.35 -26.33 7.16
CA ALA A 251 -5.79 -26.17 7.28
C ALA A 251 -6.32 -26.93 8.51
N VAL A 252 -7.03 -26.24 9.40
CA VAL A 252 -7.60 -26.81 10.61
C VAL A 252 -9.01 -27.32 10.33
N LYS A 253 -9.25 -28.62 10.58
CA LYS A 253 -10.59 -29.23 10.56
C LYS A 253 -11.07 -29.39 11.99
N ILE A 254 -12.23 -28.81 12.30
CA ILE A 254 -12.86 -28.89 13.63
C ILE A 254 -14.04 -29.85 13.52
N LYS A 255 -14.17 -30.80 14.46
CA LYS A 255 -15.36 -31.65 14.59
C LYS A 255 -16.09 -31.31 15.89
N GLU A 256 -17.34 -30.91 15.78
CA GLU A 256 -18.21 -30.63 16.92
C GLU A 256 -19.64 -31.12 16.62
N ASN A 257 -20.24 -31.88 17.54
CA ASN A 257 -21.57 -32.48 17.39
C ASN A 257 -21.78 -33.28 16.09
N GLY A 258 -20.78 -34.04 15.66
CA GLY A 258 -20.85 -34.86 14.44
C GLY A 258 -20.69 -34.08 13.13
N MET A 259 -20.57 -32.76 13.18
CA MET A 259 -20.31 -31.91 12.01
C MET A 259 -18.83 -31.59 11.90
N THR A 260 -18.28 -31.66 10.69
CA THR A 260 -16.88 -31.31 10.41
C THR A 260 -16.84 -29.95 9.70
N TYR A 261 -16.21 -28.97 10.32
CA TYR A 261 -16.01 -27.64 9.77
C TYR A 261 -14.56 -27.53 9.26
N GLU A 262 -14.40 -27.21 7.98
CA GLU A 262 -13.10 -26.94 7.38
C GLU A 262 -12.89 -25.42 7.34
N LEU A 263 -11.95 -24.95 8.14
CA LEU A 263 -11.69 -23.53 8.32
C LEU A 263 -10.76 -23.06 7.20
N VAL A 264 -11.34 -22.67 6.07
CA VAL A 264 -10.60 -22.10 4.95
C VAL A 264 -10.21 -20.66 5.30
N SER A 265 -8.91 -20.44 5.53
CA SER A 265 -8.33 -19.10 5.68
C SER A 265 -8.71 -18.23 4.49
N SER A 266 -9.56 -17.22 4.69
CA SER A 266 -9.78 -16.20 3.66
C SER A 266 -8.48 -15.41 3.48
N LYS A 267 -8.04 -15.26 2.21
CA LYS A 267 -6.75 -14.64 1.86
C LYS A 267 -6.51 -13.23 2.42
N GLN A 268 -7.55 -12.55 2.91
CA GLN A 268 -7.43 -11.21 3.53
C GLN A 268 -6.74 -11.22 4.90
N HIS A 269 -6.64 -12.35 5.60
CA HIS A 269 -6.09 -12.41 6.97
C HIS A 269 -4.59 -12.75 7.04
N GLN A 270 -3.90 -12.90 5.90
CA GLN A 270 -2.46 -13.23 5.85
C GLN A 270 -1.52 -12.01 5.95
N HIS A 271 -2.03 -10.79 6.13
CA HIS A 271 -1.22 -9.56 6.02
C HIS A 271 -0.61 -9.03 7.34
N MET A 272 -0.72 -9.72 8.48
CA MET A 272 -0.18 -9.24 9.77
C MET A 272 0.89 -10.16 10.35
N THR A 273 1.94 -10.45 9.57
CA THR A 273 3.19 -11.07 10.04
C THR A 273 4.26 -10.00 10.32
N GLY A 274 3.88 -8.91 10.98
CA GLY A 274 4.86 -7.92 11.42
C GLY A 274 5.69 -8.44 12.59
N PRO A 275 6.91 -7.94 12.82
CA PRO A 275 7.66 -8.25 14.03
C PRO A 275 6.83 -7.81 15.25
N PHE A 276 6.72 -8.71 16.22
CA PHE A 276 6.18 -8.42 17.55
C PHE A 276 7.34 -7.97 18.44
N LEU A 277 7.10 -6.94 19.23
CA LEU A 277 8.08 -6.39 20.15
C LEU A 277 7.45 -6.27 21.52
N ASP A 278 8.03 -7.01 22.47
CA ASP A 278 7.71 -6.92 23.88
C ASP A 278 8.47 -5.73 24.47
N LEU A 279 7.72 -4.75 24.93
CA LEU A 279 8.20 -3.50 25.50
C LEU A 279 7.61 -3.32 26.91
N LEU A 280 8.09 -2.32 27.63
CA LEU A 280 7.53 -1.90 28.91
C LEU A 280 6.62 -0.69 28.71
N CYS A 281 5.65 -0.48 29.60
CA CYS A 281 4.82 0.73 29.54
C CYS A 281 5.67 2.01 29.69
N ASP A 282 6.80 1.94 30.39
CA ASP A 282 7.71 3.07 30.61
C ASP A 282 8.48 3.50 29.34
N ASP A 283 8.51 2.65 28.31
CA ASP A 283 9.02 2.97 26.97
C ASP A 283 8.10 3.94 26.19
N PHE A 284 6.88 4.11 26.69
CA PHE A 284 5.86 4.97 26.10
C PHE A 284 5.60 6.19 26.98
N GLU A 285 5.32 7.30 26.34
CA GLU A 285 4.82 8.51 26.97
C GLU A 285 3.56 8.90 26.21
N VAL A 286 2.43 8.99 26.92
CA VAL A 286 1.20 9.50 26.33
C VAL A 286 1.21 11.00 26.56
N GLU A 287 1.17 11.77 25.49
CA GLU A 287 1.16 13.22 25.59
C GLU A 287 -0.04 13.69 26.41
N GLU A 288 0.22 14.49 27.44
CA GLU A 288 -0.81 15.13 28.26
C GLU A 288 -1.38 16.35 27.54
N HIS A 289 -1.90 16.18 26.33
CA HIS A 289 -2.75 17.19 25.75
C HIS A 289 -4.11 17.11 26.44
N PRO A 290 -4.63 18.21 27.01
CA PRO A 290 -5.95 18.21 27.60
C PRO A 290 -6.96 17.84 26.51
N MET A 291 -7.39 16.57 26.51
CA MET A 291 -8.45 16.01 25.66
C MET A 291 -9.81 16.70 25.88
N THR A 292 -9.87 17.67 26.79
CA THR A 292 -11.04 18.50 26.98
C THR A 292 -11.28 19.33 25.74
N ALA A 293 -12.14 18.80 24.88
CA ALA A 293 -12.91 19.50 23.84
C ALA A 293 -13.78 20.66 24.38
N LEU A 294 -13.49 21.16 25.59
CA LEU A 294 -14.27 22.18 26.28
C LEU A 294 -14.14 23.56 25.59
N ASP A 295 -13.11 23.79 24.77
CA ASP A 295 -12.90 25.08 24.09
C ASP A 295 -12.71 24.97 22.56
N GLY A 296 -13.23 23.92 21.90
CA GLY A 296 -13.23 23.84 20.43
C GLY A 296 -11.84 23.69 19.77
N VAL A 297 -10.78 23.48 20.54
CA VAL A 297 -9.44 23.19 20.02
C VAL A 297 -9.45 21.81 19.38
N THR A 298 -9.29 21.76 18.06
CA THR A 298 -9.27 20.51 17.29
C THR A 298 -7.89 19.87 17.41
N LEU A 299 -7.82 18.59 17.78
CA LEU A 299 -6.57 17.83 17.85
C LEU A 299 -5.92 17.81 16.46
N MET A 300 -4.74 18.40 16.34
CA MET A 300 -4.10 18.66 15.04
C MET A 300 -3.41 17.43 14.44
N GLU A 301 -3.15 16.41 15.27
CA GLU A 301 -2.42 15.19 14.93
C GLU A 301 -3.28 13.94 15.18
N ASP A 302 -4.45 13.86 14.55
CA ASP A 302 -5.34 12.71 14.73
C ASP A 302 -4.71 11.42 14.19
N GLY A 303 -4.31 10.52 15.10
CA GLY A 303 -3.74 9.22 14.76
C GLY A 303 -2.23 9.18 14.55
N CYS A 304 -1.48 10.28 14.78
CA CYS A 304 -0.02 10.28 14.66
C CYS A 304 0.67 10.47 16.02
N GLY A 305 1.74 9.73 16.26
CA GLY A 305 2.68 9.90 17.37
C GLY A 305 4.11 9.92 16.85
N THR A 306 5.11 9.83 17.73
CA THR A 306 6.52 9.86 17.32
C THR A 306 7.36 8.76 17.96
N ILE A 307 8.46 8.40 17.29
CA ILE A 307 9.43 7.39 17.73
C ILE A 307 10.85 7.87 17.41
N SER A 308 11.79 7.70 18.33
CA SER A 308 13.17 8.15 18.08
C SER A 308 14.04 7.16 17.34
N ASP A 309 15.04 7.72 16.67
CA ASP A 309 16.13 6.97 16.05
C ASP A 309 16.82 6.03 17.06
N ALA A 310 17.14 6.54 18.26
CA ALA A 310 17.76 5.75 19.33
C ALA A 310 16.90 4.54 19.70
N PHE A 311 15.58 4.71 19.80
CA PHE A 311 14.67 3.61 20.10
C PHE A 311 14.59 2.57 18.97
N LEU A 312 14.53 3.04 17.72
CA LEU A 312 14.54 2.17 16.53
C LEU A 312 15.81 1.30 16.49
N GLU A 313 16.97 1.88 16.81
CA GLU A 313 18.26 1.17 16.80
C GLU A 313 18.40 0.22 18.00
N GLU A 314 18.22 0.73 19.22
CA GLU A 314 18.47 -0.02 20.47
C GLU A 314 17.44 -1.14 20.68
N ARG A 315 16.15 -0.84 20.50
CA ARG A 315 15.07 -1.74 20.92
C ARG A 315 14.48 -2.56 19.79
N LEU A 316 14.53 -2.06 18.56
CA LEU A 316 14.05 -2.83 17.40
C LEU A 316 15.17 -3.62 16.70
N GLY A 317 16.42 -3.49 17.16
CA GLY A 317 17.58 -4.14 16.55
C GLY A 317 17.80 -3.73 15.10
N MET A 318 17.26 -2.58 14.69
CA MET A 318 17.49 -2.03 13.37
C MET A 318 18.93 -1.53 13.30
N SER A 319 19.62 -1.80 12.19
CA SER A 319 20.89 -1.11 11.96
C SER A 319 20.63 0.39 11.84
N ALA A 320 21.59 1.23 12.23
CA ALA A 320 21.51 2.68 12.06
C ALA A 320 21.12 3.08 10.62
N HIS A 321 21.64 2.36 9.63
CA HIS A 321 21.26 2.55 8.23
C HIS A 321 19.80 2.19 7.93
N ALA A 322 19.26 1.12 8.53
CA ALA A 322 17.85 0.78 8.37
C ALA A 322 16.93 1.79 9.08
N ALA A 323 17.29 2.24 10.28
CA ALA A 323 16.55 3.27 11.03
C ALA A 323 16.56 4.60 10.26
N ALA A 324 17.73 5.03 9.74
CA ALA A 324 17.86 6.24 8.93
C ALA A 324 17.04 6.21 7.63
N ARG A 325 16.74 5.02 7.10
CA ARG A 325 15.91 4.84 5.90
C ARG A 325 14.41 4.82 6.20
N LEU A 326 14.03 4.73 7.47
CA LEU A 326 12.63 4.77 7.88
C LEU A 326 12.15 6.22 7.95
N VAL A 327 10.89 6.46 7.60
CA VAL A 327 10.24 7.76 7.81
C VAL A 327 9.18 7.62 8.89
N CYS A 328 8.26 6.68 8.71
CA CYS A 328 7.22 6.40 9.69
C CYS A 328 6.75 4.95 9.62
N ILE A 329 6.08 4.50 10.68
CA ILE A 329 5.50 3.14 10.79
C ILE A 329 4.06 3.20 11.26
N GLN A 330 3.17 2.45 10.62
CA GLN A 330 1.83 2.22 11.13
C GLN A 330 1.87 1.11 12.19
N VAL A 331 1.31 1.41 13.36
CA VAL A 331 1.43 0.56 14.55
C VAL A 331 0.09 0.24 15.21
N ARG A 332 0.09 -0.82 16.00
CA ARG A 332 -0.87 -1.06 17.08
C ARG A 332 -0.09 -1.25 18.36
N VAL A 333 -0.52 -0.56 19.41
CA VAL A 333 0.04 -0.73 20.76
C VAL A 333 -1.03 -1.32 21.65
N VAL A 334 -0.69 -2.37 22.39
CA VAL A 334 -1.53 -2.92 23.45
C VAL A 334 -0.74 -2.85 24.74
N ALA A 335 -1.17 -2.03 25.68
CA ALA A 335 -0.50 -1.86 26.97
C ALA A 335 -1.57 -1.76 28.05
N PRO A 336 -1.75 -2.75 28.96
CA PRO A 336 -2.84 -2.75 29.93
C PRO A 336 -2.92 -1.47 30.77
N ARG A 337 -1.78 -0.86 31.13
CA ARG A 337 -1.71 0.39 31.89
C ARG A 337 -2.05 1.64 31.07
N LEU A 338 -1.87 1.63 29.76
CA LEU A 338 -2.01 2.81 28.90
C LEU A 338 -3.25 2.75 28.00
N GLY A 339 -3.69 1.54 27.65
CA GLY A 339 -4.80 1.26 26.74
C GLY A 339 -4.38 0.58 25.43
N VAL A 340 -5.24 0.69 24.43
CA VAL A 340 -4.97 0.22 23.07
C VAL A 340 -4.86 1.42 22.14
N PHE A 341 -3.78 1.48 21.37
CA PHE A 341 -3.50 2.55 20.44
C PHE A 341 -3.42 2.03 19.00
N LYS A 342 -3.85 2.87 18.06
CA LYS A 342 -3.76 2.67 16.60
C LYS A 342 -3.34 4.00 15.98
N GLY A 343 -2.30 3.96 15.16
CA GLY A 343 -1.86 5.14 14.45
C GLY A 343 -0.59 4.94 13.64
N VAL A 344 0.05 6.05 13.28
CA VAL A 344 1.38 6.13 12.69
C VAL A 344 2.35 6.69 13.73
N LEU A 345 3.56 6.13 13.83
CA LEU A 345 4.67 6.74 14.54
C LEU A 345 5.63 7.34 13.52
N MET A 346 5.75 8.66 13.54
CA MET A 346 6.71 9.41 12.74
C MET A 346 8.08 9.38 13.43
N ARG A 347 9.13 9.17 12.66
CA ARG A 347 10.51 9.25 13.17
C ARG A 347 10.79 10.66 13.66
N ARG A 348 11.41 10.82 14.83
CA ARG A 348 11.74 12.13 15.42
C ARG A 348 13.11 12.10 16.10
N PRO A 349 13.95 13.14 15.96
CA PRO A 349 15.20 13.22 16.70
C PRO A 349 14.94 13.46 18.21
N GLY A 350 15.73 12.83 19.07
CA GLY A 350 15.87 13.23 20.49
C GLY A 350 14.83 12.74 21.51
N SER A 351 13.74 12.07 21.13
CA SER A 351 12.76 11.55 22.12
C SER A 351 13.20 10.17 22.63
N GLY A 352 13.80 10.04 23.82
CA GLY A 352 14.20 8.72 24.35
C GLY A 352 13.08 7.68 24.53
N LYS A 353 11.83 8.02 24.17
CA LYS A 353 10.60 7.23 24.29
C LYS A 353 9.75 7.30 23.02
N ILE A 354 8.76 6.41 22.93
CA ILE A 354 7.66 6.49 21.97
C ILE A 354 6.62 7.46 22.52
N LEU A 355 6.32 8.53 21.77
CA LEU A 355 5.26 9.46 22.13
C LEU A 355 3.96 9.02 21.45
N LEU A 356 2.93 8.79 22.24
CA LEU A 356 1.59 8.42 21.79
C LEU A 356 0.64 9.60 21.99
N SER A 357 0.09 10.13 20.90
CA SER A 357 -0.95 11.15 21.01
C SER A 357 -2.26 10.56 21.55
N PRO A 358 -3.08 11.33 22.29
CA PRO A 358 -4.36 10.85 22.81
C PRO A 358 -5.33 10.33 21.73
N SER A 359 -5.27 10.90 20.52
CA SER A 359 -6.12 10.53 19.37
C SER A 359 -5.85 9.11 18.86
N MET A 360 -4.64 8.59 19.06
CA MET A 360 -4.30 7.20 18.75
C MET A 360 -5.01 6.21 19.68
N ARG A 361 -5.42 6.62 20.88
CA ARG A 361 -6.04 5.74 21.89
C ARG A 361 -7.45 5.36 21.48
N LYS A 362 -7.67 4.08 21.16
CA LYS A 362 -8.98 3.52 20.79
C LYS A 362 -9.69 2.84 21.96
N VAL A 363 -8.92 2.39 22.96
CA VAL A 363 -9.44 1.83 24.21
C VAL A 363 -8.63 2.40 25.37
N GLY A 364 -9.31 2.82 26.44
CA GLY A 364 -8.67 3.30 27.67
C GLY A 364 -7.85 2.23 28.39
N PRO A 365 -7.08 2.62 29.42
CA PRO A 365 -6.42 1.70 30.33
C PRO A 365 -7.37 0.66 30.93
N SER A 366 -6.82 -0.49 31.33
CA SER A 366 -7.55 -1.50 32.10
C SER A 366 -8.03 -0.92 33.43
N VAL A 367 -9.27 -1.24 33.81
CA VAL A 367 -9.86 -0.85 35.10
C VAL A 367 -9.39 -1.72 36.27
N MET A 368 -8.67 -2.81 36.00
CA MET A 368 -8.14 -3.71 37.04
C MET A 368 -6.93 -3.06 37.72
N LYS A 369 -7.19 -2.29 38.78
CA LYS A 369 -6.21 -1.48 39.52
C LYS A 369 -5.12 -2.28 40.23
N SER A 370 -5.36 -3.54 40.58
CA SER A 370 -4.52 -4.25 41.55
C SER A 370 -3.30 -4.97 40.97
N ASN A 371 -3.16 -5.12 39.64
CA ASN A 371 -2.01 -5.76 38.98
C ASN A 371 -2.02 -5.46 37.46
N ALA A 372 -2.24 -4.20 37.05
CA ALA A 372 -2.13 -3.88 35.63
C ALA A 372 -0.69 -4.16 35.19
N ALA A 373 -0.48 -5.25 34.47
CA ALA A 373 0.84 -5.70 34.10
C ALA A 373 1.56 -4.61 33.29
N ASP A 374 2.85 -4.47 33.54
CA ASP A 374 3.67 -3.38 33.02
C ASP A 374 4.18 -3.63 31.59
N TRP A 375 3.74 -4.70 30.96
CA TRP A 375 4.11 -5.01 29.59
C TRP A 375 3.33 -4.12 28.60
N ALA A 376 3.96 -3.88 27.47
CA ALA A 376 3.37 -3.26 26.31
C ALA A 376 3.79 -4.07 25.07
N MET A 377 2.87 -4.25 24.13
CA MET A 377 3.14 -4.92 22.86
C MET A 377 3.03 -3.91 21.74
N LEU A 378 4.10 -3.75 20.96
CA LEU A 378 4.11 -2.96 19.73
C LEU A 378 4.05 -3.89 18.52
N LEU A 379 3.01 -3.72 17.70
CA LEU A 379 2.84 -4.42 16.44
C LEU A 379 3.00 -3.44 15.27
N VAL A 380 4.00 -3.67 14.43
CA VAL A 380 4.19 -2.93 13.17
C VAL A 380 3.43 -3.62 12.05
N THR A 381 2.55 -2.92 11.33
CA THR A 381 1.82 -3.56 10.22
C THR A 381 2.75 -3.75 9.01
N SER A 382 2.65 -4.89 8.31
CA SER A 382 3.56 -5.21 7.20
C SER A 382 3.49 -4.21 6.03
N GLY A 383 2.31 -3.64 5.77
CA GLY A 383 2.10 -2.56 4.80
C GLY A 383 2.25 -1.16 5.39
N GLY A 384 2.60 -1.06 6.67
CA GLY A 384 2.66 0.17 7.44
C GLY A 384 4.00 0.88 7.42
N ILE A 385 4.99 0.37 6.70
CA ILE A 385 6.36 0.91 6.73
C ILE A 385 6.52 1.91 5.58
N ALA A 386 6.84 3.17 5.91
CA ALA A 386 7.21 4.19 4.94
C ALA A 386 8.72 4.47 5.03
N PRO A 387 9.45 4.52 3.90
CA PRO A 387 8.96 4.45 2.52
C PRO A 387 8.55 3.03 2.10
N SER A 388 7.49 2.92 1.30
CA SER A 388 7.15 1.67 0.61
C SER A 388 8.23 1.31 -0.41
N GLN A 389 8.32 0.04 -0.83
CA GLN A 389 9.31 -0.38 -1.83
C GLN A 389 9.17 0.40 -3.16
N THR A 390 7.94 0.75 -3.54
CA THR A 390 7.66 1.60 -4.69
C THR A 390 8.23 3.00 -4.47
N ASN A 391 8.01 3.60 -3.30
CA ASN A 391 8.52 4.95 -2.99
C ASN A 391 10.05 4.96 -2.88
N VAL A 392 10.68 3.91 -2.34
CA VAL A 392 12.15 3.75 -2.39
C VAL A 392 12.65 3.78 -3.83
N THR A 393 11.94 3.13 -4.74
CA THR A 393 12.32 3.10 -6.16
C THR A 393 12.17 4.49 -6.77
N ILE A 394 11.02 5.15 -6.56
CA ILE A 394 10.78 6.52 -7.02
C ILE A 394 11.83 7.48 -6.47
N GLY A 395 12.14 7.42 -5.18
CA GLY A 395 13.13 8.27 -4.53
C GLY A 395 14.53 8.18 -5.17
N ARG A 396 14.93 7.00 -5.64
CA ARG A 396 16.20 6.84 -6.38
C ARG A 396 16.21 7.58 -7.73
N PHE A 397 15.06 7.72 -8.38
CA PHE A 397 14.95 8.55 -9.60
C PHE A 397 14.91 10.03 -9.29
N LEU A 398 14.31 10.43 -8.16
CA LEU A 398 14.22 11.83 -7.74
C LEU A 398 15.53 12.37 -7.18
N SER A 399 16.37 11.49 -6.64
CA SER A 399 17.71 11.83 -6.17
C SER A 399 18.72 11.00 -6.96
N PRO A 400 19.01 11.37 -8.22
CA PRO A 400 20.13 10.77 -8.94
C PRO A 400 21.38 11.13 -8.14
N ARG A 401 21.83 10.20 -7.28
CA ARG A 401 23.01 10.39 -6.45
C ARG A 401 24.16 10.79 -7.36
N SER A 402 25.02 11.65 -6.83
CA SER A 402 26.28 12.06 -7.46
C SER A 402 26.96 10.87 -8.14
N GLU A 403 27.50 11.11 -9.34
CA GLU A 403 28.10 10.22 -10.35
C GLU A 403 28.93 8.99 -9.86
N HIS A 404 29.25 8.88 -8.57
CA HIS A 404 30.01 7.78 -7.99
C HIS A 404 29.23 6.46 -7.76
N GLU A 405 27.90 6.43 -7.89
CA GLU A 405 27.10 5.19 -7.77
C GLU A 405 26.76 4.50 -9.11
N GLU A 406 27.42 4.88 -10.21
CA GLU A 406 27.22 4.33 -11.58
C GLU A 406 27.39 2.81 -11.73
N LYS A 407 27.80 2.07 -10.70
CA LYS A 407 28.00 0.61 -10.76
C LYS A 407 26.76 -0.22 -10.42
N HIS A 408 25.63 0.40 -10.07
CA HIS A 408 24.43 -0.37 -9.75
C HIS A 408 23.59 -0.68 -10.99
N SER A 409 23.05 -1.91 -11.01
CA SER A 409 22.21 -2.45 -12.08
C SER A 409 21.14 -1.45 -12.56
N PRO A 410 20.79 -1.48 -13.86
CA PRO A 410 19.80 -0.58 -14.43
C PRO A 410 18.55 -0.55 -13.54
N VAL A 411 18.15 0.66 -13.13
CA VAL A 411 17.00 0.81 -12.25
C VAL A 411 15.80 0.22 -12.99
N PRO A 412 15.07 -0.75 -12.40
CA PRO A 412 13.93 -1.34 -13.04
C PRO A 412 12.97 -0.23 -13.49
N GLU A 413 12.46 -0.33 -14.70
CA GLU A 413 11.42 0.58 -15.19
C GLU A 413 10.29 0.64 -14.16
N ILE A 414 10.01 1.84 -13.63
CA ILE A 414 8.93 1.99 -12.66
C ILE A 414 7.62 1.78 -13.40
N VAL A 415 7.06 0.59 -13.26
CA VAL A 415 5.68 0.32 -13.67
C VAL A 415 4.75 1.06 -12.70
N ARG A 416 4.44 2.32 -13.04
CA ARG A 416 3.45 3.11 -12.31
C ARG A 416 2.07 2.48 -12.48
N LYS A 417 1.35 2.37 -11.37
CA LYS A 417 -0.05 1.94 -11.43
C LYS A 417 -0.87 3.06 -12.10
N PRO A 418 -1.88 2.72 -12.92
CA PRO A 418 -2.82 3.73 -13.37
C PRO A 418 -3.49 4.36 -12.15
N ILE A 419 -3.75 5.67 -12.24
CA ILE A 419 -4.57 6.35 -11.24
C ILE A 419 -5.96 5.72 -11.18
N SER A 420 -6.60 5.79 -10.03
CA SER A 420 -7.97 5.31 -9.90
C SER A 420 -8.91 6.14 -10.77
N ASP A 421 -9.97 5.51 -11.28
CA ASP A 421 -11.03 6.20 -12.03
C ASP A 421 -11.52 7.44 -11.26
N MET A 422 -11.69 7.33 -9.93
CA MET A 422 -12.20 8.42 -9.09
C MET A 422 -11.28 9.65 -9.11
N ILE A 423 -9.97 9.45 -8.95
CA ILE A 423 -8.99 10.55 -9.06
C ILE A 423 -8.99 11.10 -10.48
N GLY A 424 -8.95 10.24 -11.49
CA GLY A 424 -8.92 10.67 -12.88
C GLY A 424 -10.15 11.47 -13.31
N ASP A 425 -11.34 11.05 -12.90
CA ASP A 425 -12.60 11.76 -13.13
C ASP A 425 -12.62 13.12 -12.43
N ALA A 426 -12.08 13.19 -11.21
CA ALA A 426 -12.07 14.43 -10.45
C ALA A 426 -11.03 15.43 -10.97
N LEU A 427 -9.87 14.95 -11.45
CA LEU A 427 -8.88 15.75 -12.16
C LEU A 427 -9.48 16.36 -13.43
N ARG A 428 -10.19 15.57 -14.25
CA ARG A 428 -10.86 16.06 -15.46
C ARG A 428 -11.93 17.11 -15.14
N ALA A 429 -12.78 16.84 -14.16
CA ALA A 429 -13.77 17.82 -13.68
C ALA A 429 -13.15 19.09 -13.09
N SER A 430 -11.88 19.03 -12.66
CA SER A 430 -11.08 20.17 -12.20
C SER A 430 -10.26 20.81 -13.33
N GLY A 431 -10.58 20.53 -14.60
CA GLY A 431 -9.96 21.18 -15.77
C GLY A 431 -8.68 20.52 -16.30
N VAL A 432 -8.20 19.43 -15.70
CA VAL A 432 -7.00 18.74 -16.19
C VAL A 432 -7.32 17.93 -17.44
N HIS A 433 -6.59 18.15 -18.53
CA HIS A 433 -6.83 17.44 -19.79
C HIS A 433 -6.66 15.91 -19.66
N SER A 434 -7.53 15.16 -20.34
CA SER A 434 -7.57 13.69 -20.30
C SER A 434 -6.25 13.00 -20.67
N ASN A 435 -5.43 13.59 -21.55
CA ASN A 435 -4.11 13.05 -21.91
C ASN A 435 -3.11 13.10 -20.75
N LEU A 436 -3.12 14.17 -19.94
CA LEU A 436 -2.29 14.27 -18.73
C LEU A 436 -2.76 13.30 -17.64
N VAL A 437 -4.07 13.06 -17.59
CA VAL A 437 -4.69 12.13 -16.63
C VAL A 437 -4.39 10.66 -16.99
N SER A 438 -4.38 10.31 -18.28
CA SER A 438 -4.15 8.93 -18.74
C SER A 438 -2.66 8.55 -18.89
N ASP A 439 -1.76 9.51 -19.11
CA ASP A 439 -0.34 9.25 -19.29
C ASP A 439 0.39 9.02 -17.96
N SER A 440 0.34 7.78 -17.46
CA SER A 440 1.06 7.38 -16.25
C SER A 440 2.58 7.38 -16.42
N SER A 441 3.10 7.33 -17.65
CA SER A 441 4.55 7.24 -17.89
C SER A 441 5.26 8.56 -17.60
N ARG A 442 4.59 9.68 -17.90
CA ARG A 442 5.15 11.03 -17.72
C ARG A 442 4.79 11.67 -16.38
N ARG A 443 3.67 11.27 -15.77
CA ARG A 443 3.16 11.95 -14.58
C ARG A 443 4.00 11.73 -13.33
N HIS A 444 4.42 12.81 -12.68
CA HIS A 444 5.11 12.76 -11.40
C HIS A 444 4.13 12.66 -10.22
N ASP A 445 3.83 11.43 -9.81
CA ASP A 445 2.95 11.14 -8.67
C ASP A 445 3.43 9.95 -7.82
N ALA A 446 2.92 9.89 -6.59
CA ALA A 446 3.08 8.76 -5.68
C ALA A 446 1.92 8.66 -4.67
N TYR A 447 1.79 7.49 -4.04
CA TYR A 447 0.98 7.32 -2.83
C TYR A 447 1.90 7.34 -1.61
N LEU A 448 1.71 8.33 -0.75
CA LEU A 448 2.56 8.59 0.41
C LEU A 448 1.75 8.43 1.69
N MET A 449 2.37 7.90 2.74
CA MET A 449 1.73 7.83 4.06
C MET A 449 1.65 9.24 4.64
N GLY A 450 0.48 9.61 5.15
CA GLY A 450 0.32 10.85 5.90
C GLY A 450 0.96 10.75 7.28
N ALA A 451 1.70 11.78 7.69
CA ALA A 451 2.26 11.92 9.02
C ALA A 451 2.10 13.35 9.55
N GLY A 452 2.09 13.50 10.87
CA GLY A 452 2.11 14.80 11.53
C GLY A 452 3.50 15.41 11.53
N GLN A 453 3.61 16.72 11.74
CA GLN A 453 4.90 17.40 11.81
C GLN A 453 5.70 16.92 13.03
N PRO A 454 6.93 16.41 12.85
CA PRO A 454 7.75 15.92 13.97
C PRO A 454 8.59 17.02 14.63
N VAL A 455 8.73 18.17 13.97
CA VAL A 455 9.55 19.32 14.38
C VAL A 455 8.74 20.61 14.29
N THR A 456 9.14 21.62 15.06
CA THR A 456 8.47 22.92 15.10
C THR A 456 8.86 23.81 13.91
N GLY A 457 8.12 24.89 13.68
CA GLY A 457 8.47 25.91 12.68
C GLY A 457 7.87 25.67 11.28
N PHE A 458 7.05 24.65 11.10
CA PHE A 458 6.24 24.50 9.88
C PHE A 458 5.24 25.65 9.75
N PRO A 459 5.17 26.34 8.61
CA PRO A 459 4.11 27.29 8.38
C PRO A 459 2.75 26.57 8.30
N PRO A 460 1.68 27.17 8.81
CA PRO A 460 0.35 26.56 8.82
C PRO A 460 -0.23 26.42 7.41
N GLY A 461 -0.93 25.33 7.14
CA GLY A 461 -1.54 25.09 5.83
C GLY A 461 -0.55 24.57 4.78
N VAL A 462 0.69 24.25 5.18
CA VAL A 462 1.75 23.79 4.30
C VAL A 462 2.01 22.30 4.50
N VAL A 463 2.44 21.63 3.44
CA VAL A 463 2.88 20.22 3.50
C VAL A 463 4.35 20.09 3.15
N TYR A 464 4.99 19.03 3.61
CA TYR A 464 6.34 18.65 3.20
C TYR A 464 6.34 17.23 2.62
N VAL A 465 6.93 17.06 1.44
CA VAL A 465 7.08 15.75 0.79
C VAL A 465 8.50 15.28 1.02
N THR A 466 8.68 14.22 1.80
CA THR A 466 10.03 13.77 2.16
C THR A 466 10.83 13.36 0.92
N GLY A 467 12.15 13.60 0.92
CA GLY A 467 13.08 13.20 -0.14
C GLY A 467 12.79 13.74 -1.55
N LEU A 468 11.89 14.72 -1.70
CA LEU A 468 11.63 15.39 -2.96
C LEU A 468 12.51 16.65 -3.05
N ASN A 469 13.41 16.67 -4.02
CA ASN A 469 14.36 17.76 -4.19
C ASN A 469 13.65 19.04 -4.68
N THR A 470 13.96 20.18 -4.07
CA THR A 470 13.42 21.51 -4.38
C THR A 470 13.56 21.89 -5.86
N THR A 471 14.64 21.46 -6.52
CA THR A 471 14.88 21.68 -7.95
C THR A 471 13.94 20.92 -8.88
N MET A 472 13.29 19.86 -8.40
CA MET A 472 12.33 19.07 -9.18
C MET A 472 10.91 19.63 -9.12
N TYR A 473 10.64 20.58 -8.22
CA TYR A 473 9.37 21.27 -8.17
C TYR A 473 9.30 22.27 -9.32
N ALA A 474 8.44 21.97 -10.28
CA ALA A 474 8.04 22.97 -11.27
C ALA A 474 7.04 23.99 -10.69
N SER A 475 6.53 23.72 -9.48
CA SER A 475 5.62 24.55 -8.69
C SER A 475 5.93 24.38 -7.20
N ASP A 476 5.83 25.48 -6.47
CA ASP A 476 5.78 25.57 -5.00
C ASP A 476 4.51 24.93 -4.36
N HIS A 477 3.75 24.19 -5.16
CA HIS A 477 2.51 23.52 -4.77
C HIS A 477 2.52 22.06 -5.21
N VAL A 478 1.79 21.23 -4.46
CA VAL A 478 1.48 19.85 -4.80
C VAL A 478 -0.02 19.62 -4.75
N LEU A 479 -0.50 18.76 -5.64
CA LEU A 479 -1.89 18.32 -5.63
C LEU A 479 -2.01 17.06 -4.75
N VAL A 480 -2.87 17.11 -3.74
CA VAL A 480 -3.05 16.05 -2.76
C VAL A 480 -4.51 15.60 -2.72
N THR A 481 -4.74 14.29 -2.70
CA THR A 481 -6.06 13.72 -2.44
C THR A 481 -5.95 12.35 -1.74
N ARG A 482 -7.05 11.86 -1.16
CA ARG A 482 -7.19 10.48 -0.66
C ARG A 482 -8.17 9.70 -1.54
N ILE A 483 -8.10 8.36 -1.51
CA ILE A 483 -9.14 7.50 -2.09
C ILE A 483 -10.04 7.01 -0.95
N PRO A 484 -11.38 7.09 -1.08
CA PRO A 484 -12.12 7.56 -2.26
C PRO A 484 -12.13 9.09 -2.41
N VAL A 485 -12.29 9.54 -3.67
CA VAL A 485 -12.57 10.94 -4.04
C VAL A 485 -14.05 11.05 -4.38
N THR A 486 -14.82 11.66 -3.49
CA THR A 486 -16.28 11.71 -3.59
C THR A 486 -16.81 13.10 -3.92
N GLN A 487 -15.99 14.14 -3.68
CA GLN A 487 -16.26 15.53 -4.01
C GLN A 487 -15.01 16.17 -4.63
N LEU A 488 -15.17 17.25 -5.41
CA LEU A 488 -14.03 17.99 -5.98
C LEU A 488 -13.22 18.72 -4.90
N SER A 489 -13.82 19.01 -3.75
CA SER A 489 -13.15 19.55 -2.57
C SER A 489 -12.19 18.55 -1.90
N ASP A 490 -12.26 17.26 -2.24
CA ASP A 490 -11.32 16.25 -1.73
C ASP A 490 -9.93 16.38 -2.39
N LEU A 491 -9.82 17.04 -3.54
CA LEU A 491 -8.54 17.37 -4.18
C LEU A 491 -8.07 18.74 -3.71
N ARG A 492 -6.90 18.81 -3.10
CA ARG A 492 -6.35 20.08 -2.60
C ARG A 492 -5.05 20.40 -3.30
N LEU A 493 -4.95 21.63 -3.79
CA LEU A 493 -3.67 22.21 -4.18
C LEU A 493 -3.08 22.86 -2.93
N LEU A 494 -1.99 22.29 -2.42
CA LEU A 494 -1.39 22.72 -1.15
C LEU A 494 0.00 23.30 -1.40
N PRO A 495 0.37 24.40 -0.72
CA PRO A 495 1.74 24.87 -0.71
C PRO A 495 2.67 23.77 -0.17
N CYS A 496 3.79 23.57 -0.84
CA CYS A 496 4.80 22.61 -0.43
C CYS A 496 6.02 23.34 0.11
N LEU A 497 6.44 22.95 1.31
CA LEU A 497 7.63 23.49 1.95
C LEU A 497 8.87 23.06 1.17
N THR A 498 9.50 24.01 0.48
CA THR A 498 10.70 23.78 -0.35
C THR A 498 11.90 24.58 0.14
N THR A 499 11.73 25.43 1.16
CA THR A 499 12.81 26.22 1.75
C THR A 499 12.62 26.26 3.26
N ARG A 500 13.73 26.39 3.98
CA ARG A 500 13.70 26.46 5.43
C ARG A 500 12.93 27.70 5.91
N PRO A 501 11.89 27.55 6.74
CA PRO A 501 11.26 28.67 7.44
C PRO A 501 12.26 29.42 8.33
N CYS A 502 12.05 30.72 8.57
CA CYS A 502 12.93 31.49 9.45
C CYS A 502 12.94 30.98 10.90
N ASP A 503 11.80 30.44 11.35
CA ASP A 503 11.60 29.99 12.74
C ASP A 503 12.01 28.52 12.94
N MET A 504 12.44 27.83 11.88
CA MET A 504 12.91 26.46 11.94
C MET A 504 14.44 26.44 12.13
N SER A 505 14.91 25.60 13.07
CA SER A 505 16.34 25.43 13.31
C SER A 505 17.04 24.85 12.08
N VAL A 506 18.37 25.06 11.99
CA VAL A 506 19.18 24.48 10.91
C VAL A 506 19.16 22.96 11.04
N GLU A 507 19.27 22.47 12.26
CA GLU A 507 19.33 21.05 12.61
C GLU A 507 18.03 20.32 12.24
N ASP A 508 16.86 20.92 12.52
CA ASP A 508 15.56 20.34 12.15
C ASP A 508 15.37 20.31 10.62
N TRP A 509 15.84 21.36 9.93
CA TRP A 509 15.78 21.42 8.47
C TRP A 509 16.69 20.38 7.81
N ASP A 510 17.94 20.29 8.25
CA ASP A 510 18.90 19.31 7.77
C ASP A 510 18.38 17.88 8.02
N TRP A 511 17.74 17.66 9.17
CA TRP A 511 17.09 16.39 9.47
C TRP A 511 15.90 16.11 8.53
N LEU A 512 15.02 17.09 8.28
CA LEU A 512 13.90 16.94 7.33
C LEU A 512 14.41 16.60 5.92
N GLU A 513 15.42 17.31 5.43
CA GLU A 513 16.04 17.06 4.12
C GLU A 513 16.74 15.69 4.04
N SER A 514 17.19 15.16 5.18
CA SER A 514 17.76 13.81 5.26
C SER A 514 16.74 12.68 5.11
N LEU A 515 15.44 12.97 5.26
CA LEU A 515 14.39 11.96 5.18
C LEU A 515 14.28 11.40 3.75
N PRO A 516 14.23 10.06 3.57
CA PRO A 516 14.06 9.48 2.25
C PRO A 516 12.65 9.70 1.72
N PHE A 517 12.50 9.61 0.39
CA PHE A 517 11.20 9.79 -0.27
C PHE A 517 10.20 8.70 0.11
N GLY A 518 9.10 9.07 0.77
CA GLY A 518 8.18 8.09 1.33
C GLY A 518 6.92 8.56 2.05
N ALA A 519 6.88 9.80 2.54
CA ALA A 519 5.78 10.31 3.35
C ALA A 519 5.37 11.73 2.96
N LEU A 520 4.14 12.08 3.33
CA LEU A 520 3.59 13.43 3.27
C LEU A 520 3.40 13.94 4.69
N ILE A 521 4.17 14.94 5.09
CA ILE A 521 4.11 15.55 6.42
C ILE A 521 3.18 16.76 6.35
N PHE A 522 2.16 16.78 7.20
CA PHE A 522 1.23 17.88 7.32
C PHE A 522 1.66 18.83 8.44
N SER A 523 1.65 20.15 8.18
CA SER A 523 1.78 21.14 9.25
C SER A 523 0.63 21.00 10.23
N SER A 524 0.89 21.22 11.51
CA SER A 524 -0.17 21.43 12.50
C SER A 524 -0.92 22.74 12.18
N ALA A 525 -2.18 22.81 12.57
CA ALA A 525 -2.94 24.05 12.47
C ALA A 525 -2.36 25.12 13.42
N VAL A 526 -2.81 26.36 13.28
CA VAL A 526 -2.34 27.45 14.14
C VAL A 526 -3.04 27.39 15.48
N ASP A 527 -2.28 27.35 16.57
CA ASP A 527 -2.83 27.57 17.90
C ASP A 527 -3.56 28.92 17.96
N GLY A 528 -4.82 28.89 18.38
CA GLY A 528 -5.64 30.10 18.53
C GLY A 528 -6.43 30.54 17.29
N ILE A 529 -6.32 29.83 16.16
CA ILE A 529 -7.30 29.98 15.08
C ILE A 529 -8.41 28.95 15.30
N GLU A 530 -9.41 29.33 16.10
CA GLU A 530 -10.65 28.56 16.24
C GLU A 530 -11.21 28.26 14.84
N HIS A 531 -11.61 27.01 14.60
CA HIS A 531 -12.34 26.54 13.43
C HIS A 531 -11.55 26.14 12.16
N THR A 532 -10.22 26.02 12.16
CA THR A 532 -9.55 25.34 11.03
C THR A 532 -9.56 23.84 11.22
N LYS A 533 -10.29 23.13 10.36
CA LYS A 533 -10.16 21.67 10.24
C LYS A 533 -8.70 21.29 9.89
N PRO A 534 -8.15 20.22 10.46
CA PRO A 534 -6.86 19.69 10.03
C PRO A 534 -6.85 19.40 8.53
N ILE A 535 -5.72 19.65 7.87
CA ILE A 535 -5.57 19.42 6.42
C ILE A 535 -5.94 17.98 6.03
N PRO A 536 -5.52 16.93 6.76
CA PRO A 536 -5.97 15.55 6.51
C PRO A 536 -7.50 15.41 6.40
N GLU A 537 -8.24 16.00 7.36
CA GLU A 537 -9.71 15.94 7.40
C GLU A 537 -10.33 16.65 6.19
N MET A 538 -9.70 17.73 5.73
CA MET A 538 -10.13 18.47 4.53
C MET A 538 -9.92 17.69 3.21
N ILE A 539 -9.17 16.60 3.25
CA ILE A 539 -8.84 15.74 2.10
C ILE A 539 -9.63 14.44 2.22
N GLY A 540 -10.90 14.49 1.81
CA GLY A 540 -11.79 13.32 1.85
C GLY A 540 -12.02 12.75 3.25
N GLY A 541 -11.93 13.57 4.32
CA GLY A 541 -12.09 13.11 5.70
C GLY A 541 -10.94 12.20 6.17
N GLY A 542 -9.72 12.48 5.73
CA GLY A 542 -8.52 11.74 6.11
C GLY A 542 -8.09 11.97 7.55
N ASP A 543 -7.32 11.02 8.07
CA ASP A 543 -6.59 11.12 9.33
C ASP A 543 -5.10 10.74 9.12
N LEU A 544 -4.34 10.61 10.20
CA LEU A 544 -2.93 10.21 10.18
C LEU A 544 -2.73 8.83 10.80
N ASP A 545 -3.73 7.95 10.78
CA ASP A 545 -3.68 6.62 11.39
C ASP A 545 -3.15 5.49 10.46
N GLY A 546 -2.67 5.90 9.29
CA GLY A 546 -2.08 5.08 8.24
C GLY A 546 -2.66 5.33 6.85
N ASP A 547 -3.40 6.43 6.68
CA ASP A 547 -3.93 6.85 5.38
C ASP A 547 -2.82 7.09 4.35
N LEU A 548 -3.13 6.69 3.12
CA LEU A 548 -2.30 6.94 1.95
C LEU A 548 -2.89 8.08 1.13
N TYR A 549 -2.09 9.10 0.89
CA TYR A 549 -2.41 10.26 0.10
C TYR A 549 -1.79 10.12 -1.29
N PHE A 550 -2.60 10.29 -2.33
CA PHE A 550 -2.10 10.53 -3.68
C PHE A 550 -1.53 11.94 -3.73
N VAL A 551 -0.24 12.05 -4.06
CA VAL A 551 0.49 13.31 -4.18
C VAL A 551 1.00 13.41 -5.60
N CYS A 552 0.64 14.48 -6.31
CA CYS A 552 1.06 14.77 -7.67
C CYS A 552 1.77 16.12 -7.70
N TRP A 553 3.01 16.12 -8.17
CA TRP A 553 3.85 17.31 -8.35
C TRP A 553 4.22 17.51 -9.83
N ASP A 554 3.47 16.89 -10.74
CA ASP A 554 3.60 17.10 -12.17
C ASP A 554 3.21 18.53 -12.54
N ALA A 555 4.16 19.26 -13.15
CA ALA A 555 4.01 20.66 -13.53
C ALA A 555 2.76 20.94 -14.36
N MET A 556 2.47 20.04 -15.32
CA MET A 556 1.41 20.23 -16.29
C MET A 556 0.06 19.97 -15.63
N VAL A 557 -0.02 18.93 -14.79
CA VAL A 557 -1.22 18.64 -14.00
C VAL A 557 -1.50 19.77 -13.01
N VAL A 558 -0.50 20.19 -12.24
CA VAL A 558 -0.65 21.25 -11.21
C VAL A 558 -1.06 22.57 -11.84
N ARG A 559 -0.47 22.98 -12.97
CA ARG A 559 -0.84 24.22 -13.66
C ARG A 559 -2.22 24.15 -14.33
N ALA A 560 -2.62 22.97 -14.82
CA ALA A 560 -3.93 22.79 -15.45
C ALA A 560 -5.06 22.64 -14.43
N PHE A 561 -4.74 22.31 -13.17
CA PHE A 561 -5.72 22.14 -12.11
C PHE A 561 -6.40 23.47 -11.76
N GLN A 562 -7.72 23.49 -11.84
CA GLN A 562 -8.56 24.62 -11.45
C GLN A 562 -9.22 24.27 -10.11
N PRO A 563 -8.82 24.92 -9.01
CA PRO A 563 -9.45 24.71 -7.71
C PRO A 563 -10.96 24.93 -7.80
N ASN A 564 -11.73 24.16 -7.04
CA ASN A 564 -13.15 24.49 -6.94
C ASN A 564 -13.28 25.85 -6.23
N ASN A 565 -14.07 26.80 -6.75
CA ASN A 565 -14.24 28.13 -6.13
C ASN A 565 -14.90 28.03 -4.75
N GLU A 566 -15.53 26.90 -4.45
CA GLU A 566 -16.09 26.55 -3.14
C GLU A 566 -15.08 25.89 -2.21
N GLN A 567 -13.85 25.61 -2.67
CA GLN A 567 -12.78 25.46 -1.70
C GLN A 567 -12.73 26.80 -0.99
N PRO A 568 -13.02 26.87 0.32
CA PRO A 568 -12.63 28.06 1.03
C PRO A 568 -11.16 28.23 0.67
N GLU A 569 -10.81 29.36 0.02
CA GLU A 569 -9.42 29.81 0.05
C GLU A 569 -8.99 29.55 1.48
N TYR A 570 -7.82 28.93 1.67
CA TYR A 570 -7.26 28.83 3.00
C TYR A 570 -7.01 30.26 3.49
N ARG A 571 -8.08 30.86 4.01
CA ARG A 571 -8.16 32.13 4.70
C ARG A 571 -8.26 31.68 6.14
N ALA A 572 -7.38 32.19 6.98
CA ALA A 572 -7.55 32.14 8.43
C ALA A 572 -9.03 32.46 8.75
N PRO A 573 -9.83 31.50 9.25
CA PRO A 573 -11.27 31.66 9.28
C PRO A 573 -11.69 32.71 10.31
N THR A 574 -12.64 33.55 9.90
CA THR A 574 -13.52 34.29 10.83
C THR A 574 -14.90 33.63 10.79
N HIS A 575 -15.18 32.82 11.82
CA HIS A 575 -16.47 32.22 12.18
C HIS A 575 -17.09 31.18 11.23
N PHE A 576 -17.35 29.98 11.76
CA PHE A 576 -18.23 28.98 11.14
C PHE A 576 -19.07 28.23 12.19
N ALA A 577 -20.36 28.03 11.89
CA ALA A 577 -21.34 27.36 12.76
C ALA A 577 -21.46 25.86 12.42
N GLY A 578 -21.43 25.01 13.44
CA GLY A 578 -21.15 23.58 13.35
C GLY A 578 -22.30 22.63 13.03
N ILE A 579 -21.92 21.44 12.58
CA ILE A 579 -22.72 20.21 12.64
C ILE A 579 -22.21 19.44 13.87
N THR A 580 -22.95 19.53 14.98
CA THR A 580 -22.67 18.71 16.17
C THR A 580 -23.29 17.34 15.96
N ASN A 581 -22.45 16.30 15.80
CA ASN A 581 -22.91 14.95 16.07
C ASN A 581 -23.16 14.87 17.58
N GLU A 582 -24.43 14.74 17.99
CA GLU A 582 -24.80 14.41 19.37
C GLU A 582 -24.25 13.03 19.72
N LEU A 583 -22.97 12.99 20.10
CA LEU A 583 -22.36 11.86 20.80
C LEU A 583 -23.16 11.68 22.08
N ARG A 584 -23.95 10.59 22.14
CA ARG A 584 -24.59 10.16 23.39
C ARG A 584 -23.53 10.17 24.48
N SER A 585 -23.77 10.97 25.51
CA SER A 585 -22.85 11.11 26.63
C SER A 585 -22.56 9.73 27.21
N PRO A 586 -21.27 9.33 27.36
CA PRO A 586 -20.90 8.03 27.95
C PRO A 586 -21.35 7.88 29.41
N ASN A 587 -21.88 8.95 30.01
CA ASN A 587 -22.33 9.00 31.40
C ASN A 587 -23.83 8.76 31.60
N GLU A 588 -24.62 8.37 30.58
CA GLU A 588 -25.93 7.79 30.88
C GLU A 588 -25.72 6.39 31.48
N PRO A 589 -25.96 6.18 32.79
CA PRO A 589 -25.87 4.87 33.38
C PRO A 589 -26.95 4.02 32.72
N THR A 590 -26.55 3.20 31.77
CA THR A 590 -27.43 2.20 31.18
C THR A 590 -27.66 1.16 32.27
N SER A 591 -28.62 1.43 33.15
CA SER A 591 -29.19 0.50 34.12
C SER A 591 -29.98 -0.62 33.44
N GLN A 592 -29.61 -0.96 32.20
CA GLN A 592 -30.09 -2.14 31.51
C GLN A 592 -29.21 -3.30 31.98
N THR A 593 -29.80 -4.10 32.86
CA THR A 593 -29.44 -5.46 33.22
C THR A 593 -29.52 -6.39 32.00
N THR A 594 -28.92 -6.03 30.87
CA THR A 594 -28.83 -6.91 29.71
C THR A 594 -27.91 -8.06 30.09
N GLU A 595 -28.51 -9.21 30.37
CA GLU A 595 -27.85 -10.50 30.50
C GLU A 595 -26.86 -10.70 29.36
N GLY A 596 -25.60 -10.96 29.70
CA GLY A 596 -24.54 -11.27 28.75
C GLY A 596 -23.28 -10.44 28.95
N THR A 597 -22.13 -11.12 28.84
CA THR A 597 -20.82 -10.47 28.82
C THR A 597 -20.70 -9.58 27.57
N TRP A 598 -19.78 -8.60 27.59
CA TRP A 598 -19.46 -7.79 26.39
C TRP A 598 -19.18 -8.68 25.17
N LEU A 599 -18.55 -9.83 25.39
CA LEU A 599 -18.22 -10.82 24.37
C LEU A 599 -19.47 -11.41 23.74
N THR A 600 -20.48 -11.73 24.54
CA THR A 600 -21.78 -12.22 24.04
C THR A 600 -22.44 -11.18 23.13
N LYS A 601 -22.37 -9.90 23.50
CA LYS A 601 -22.90 -8.79 22.67
C LYS A 601 -22.14 -8.67 21.35
N VAL A 602 -20.81 -8.75 21.36
CA VAL A 602 -19.98 -8.73 20.14
C VAL A 602 -20.28 -9.94 19.26
N GLN A 603 -20.35 -11.15 19.82
CA GLN A 603 -20.67 -12.36 19.06
C GLN A 603 -22.07 -12.30 18.43
N ALA A 604 -23.06 -11.78 19.16
CA ALA A 604 -24.39 -11.55 18.62
C ALA A 604 -24.37 -10.54 17.46
N HIS A 605 -23.64 -9.43 17.62
CA HIS A 605 -23.46 -8.41 16.59
C HIS A 605 -22.77 -8.97 15.33
N LEU A 606 -21.68 -9.72 15.47
CA LEU A 606 -20.96 -10.33 14.34
C LEU A 606 -21.78 -11.40 13.60
N ARG A 607 -22.78 -11.99 14.27
CA ARG A 607 -23.70 -12.97 13.69
C ARG A 607 -24.95 -12.32 13.10
N SER A 608 -25.16 -11.02 13.30
CA SER A 608 -26.35 -10.35 12.81
C SER A 608 -26.35 -10.34 11.28
N PRO A 609 -27.43 -10.76 10.61
CA PRO A 609 -27.56 -10.68 9.15
C PRO A 609 -27.34 -9.25 8.63
N GLU A 610 -27.68 -8.25 9.44
CA GLU A 610 -27.50 -6.83 9.15
C GLU A 610 -26.02 -6.50 8.92
N VAL A 611 -25.12 -6.94 9.81
CA VAL A 611 -23.67 -6.72 9.69
C VAL A 611 -23.09 -7.43 8.47
N LEU A 612 -23.61 -8.62 8.12
CA LEU A 612 -23.17 -9.33 6.91
C LEU A 612 -23.66 -8.61 5.63
N ALA A 613 -24.86 -8.03 5.67
CA ALA A 613 -25.44 -7.29 4.56
C ALA A 613 -24.77 -5.92 4.30
N GLU A 614 -24.17 -5.29 5.32
CA GLU A 614 -23.51 -3.98 5.23
C GLU A 614 -22.43 -3.90 4.13
N SER A 615 -21.66 -4.98 3.94
CA SER A 615 -20.65 -5.04 2.88
C SER A 615 -21.22 -4.88 1.47
N SER A 616 -22.50 -5.25 1.29
CA SER A 616 -23.18 -5.15 -0.01
C SER A 616 -23.60 -3.72 -0.33
N ASP A 617 -23.85 -2.88 0.68
CA ASP A 617 -24.38 -1.52 0.48
C ASP A 617 -23.30 -0.57 -0.05
N ILE A 618 -22.04 -0.72 0.40
CA ILE A 618 -20.89 0.07 -0.09
C ILE A 618 -20.79 -0.01 -1.62
N GLY A 619 -20.85 -1.23 -2.17
CA GLY A 619 -20.77 -1.46 -3.61
C GLY A 619 -21.98 -0.91 -4.38
N LYS A 620 -23.19 -1.06 -3.83
CA LYS A 620 -24.43 -0.56 -4.44
C LYS A 620 -24.47 0.96 -4.49
N VAL A 621 -24.16 1.62 -3.37
CA VAL A 621 -24.17 3.09 -3.28
C VAL A 621 -23.08 3.69 -4.17
N TYR A 622 -21.88 3.09 -4.20
CA TYR A 622 -20.82 3.50 -5.14
C TYR A 622 -21.25 3.37 -6.60
N ALA A 623 -21.86 2.24 -6.99
CA ALA A 623 -22.34 2.02 -8.35
C ALA A 623 -23.45 3.01 -8.74
N ALA A 624 -24.37 3.29 -7.82
CA ALA A 624 -25.43 4.29 -7.99
C ALA A 624 -24.84 5.70 -8.18
N TRP A 625 -23.91 6.11 -7.31
CA TRP A 625 -23.18 7.37 -7.42
C TRP A 625 -22.48 7.51 -8.77
N LYS A 626 -21.65 6.52 -9.16
CA LYS A 626 -20.91 6.54 -10.43
C LYS A 626 -21.86 6.64 -11.63
N ARG A 627 -22.96 5.87 -11.62
CA ARG A 627 -23.96 5.87 -12.71
C ARG A 627 -24.65 7.22 -12.83
N LEU A 628 -25.13 7.77 -11.71
CA LEU A 628 -25.83 9.05 -11.72
C LEU A 628 -24.89 10.19 -12.17
N ARG A 629 -23.66 10.20 -11.67
CA ARG A 629 -22.65 11.19 -12.11
C ARG A 629 -22.42 11.12 -13.61
N LEU A 630 -22.19 9.93 -14.17
CA LEU A 630 -22.00 9.75 -15.62
C LEU A 630 -23.24 10.16 -16.44
N GLN A 631 -24.44 9.91 -15.91
CA GLN A 631 -25.68 10.39 -16.50
C GLN A 631 -25.72 11.93 -16.50
N LYS A 632 -25.39 12.57 -15.39
CA LYS A 632 -25.37 14.03 -15.28
C LYS A 632 -24.32 14.70 -16.15
N ILE A 633 -23.17 14.06 -16.37
CA ILE A 633 -22.18 14.53 -17.36
C ILE A 633 -22.81 14.58 -18.76
N LYS A 634 -23.56 13.55 -19.16
CA LYS A 634 -24.23 13.51 -20.47
C LYS A 634 -25.38 14.54 -20.58
N GLU A 635 -26.14 14.73 -19.51
CA GLU A 635 -27.28 15.67 -19.48
C GLU A 635 -26.82 17.13 -19.49
N LEU A 636 -25.77 17.46 -18.73
CA LEU A 636 -25.31 18.83 -18.54
C LEU A 636 -24.22 19.25 -19.55
N GLY A 637 -23.49 18.29 -20.14
CA GLY A 637 -22.37 18.57 -21.04
C GLY A 637 -21.14 19.16 -20.34
N ASP A 638 -21.14 19.20 -19.00
CA ASP A 638 -20.06 19.75 -18.17
C ASP A 638 -19.79 18.78 -17.01
N GLU A 639 -18.54 18.29 -16.94
CA GLU A 639 -18.12 17.39 -15.86
C GLU A 639 -18.22 18.05 -14.49
N ARG A 640 -17.79 19.31 -14.37
CA ARG A 640 -17.79 20.03 -13.10
C ARG A 640 -19.20 20.24 -12.58
N ALA A 641 -20.12 20.65 -13.45
CA ALA A 641 -21.53 20.82 -13.10
C ALA A 641 -22.16 19.49 -12.63
N ALA A 642 -21.77 18.36 -13.23
CA ALA A 642 -22.27 17.05 -12.83
C ALA A 642 -21.78 16.61 -11.43
N TRP A 643 -20.53 16.91 -11.07
CA TRP A 643 -20.01 16.65 -9.72
C TRP A 643 -20.71 17.48 -8.65
N ASN A 644 -21.08 18.72 -8.97
CA ASN A 644 -21.78 19.64 -8.06
C ASN A 644 -23.31 19.44 -8.04
N HIS A 645 -23.83 18.47 -8.80
CA HIS A 645 -25.27 18.20 -8.81
C HIS A 645 -25.73 17.70 -7.43
N PRO A 646 -26.80 18.26 -6.82
CA PRO A 646 -27.22 17.93 -5.47
C PRO A 646 -27.41 16.43 -5.20
N ASP A 647 -28.01 15.69 -6.16
CA ASP A 647 -28.19 14.24 -6.02
C ASP A 647 -26.88 13.44 -6.10
N VAL A 648 -25.90 13.91 -6.89
CA VAL A 648 -24.58 13.28 -6.98
C VAL A 648 -23.84 13.50 -5.66
N THR A 649 -23.90 14.71 -5.11
CA THR A 649 -23.37 15.04 -3.78
C THR A 649 -24.05 14.24 -2.67
N ALA A 650 -25.38 14.08 -2.71
CA ALA A 650 -26.11 13.29 -1.72
C ALA A 650 -25.71 11.81 -1.77
N LEU A 651 -25.54 11.21 -2.96
CA LEU A 651 -25.04 9.85 -3.09
C LEU A 651 -23.56 9.71 -2.69
N ALA A 652 -22.73 10.72 -2.97
CA ALA A 652 -21.34 10.78 -2.51
C ALA A 652 -21.27 10.78 -0.98
N GLN A 653 -22.06 11.61 -0.31
CA GLN A 653 -22.16 11.65 1.14
C GLN A 653 -22.69 10.35 1.72
N ALA A 654 -23.72 9.76 1.10
CA ALA A 654 -24.23 8.45 1.49
C ALA A 654 -23.15 7.36 1.35
N TYR A 655 -22.33 7.41 0.29
CA TYR A 655 -21.20 6.49 0.12
C TYR A 655 -20.16 6.65 1.24
N VAL A 656 -19.75 7.88 1.58
CA VAL A 656 -18.87 8.12 2.73
C VAL A 656 -19.48 7.58 4.03
N GLN A 657 -20.77 7.83 4.27
CA GLN A 657 -21.48 7.29 5.44
C GLN A 657 -21.50 5.76 5.44
N THR A 658 -21.62 5.09 4.29
CA THR A 658 -21.56 3.62 4.22
C THR A 658 -20.18 3.08 4.61
N LEU A 659 -19.11 3.81 4.31
CA LEU A 659 -17.74 3.44 4.69
C LEU A 659 -17.53 3.56 6.20
N GLU A 660 -18.07 4.62 6.80
CA GLU A 660 -17.94 4.89 8.23
C GLU A 660 -18.92 4.09 9.10
N ARG A 661 -20.04 3.65 8.53
CA ARG A 661 -21.05 2.85 9.25
C ARG A 661 -20.46 1.59 9.87
N GLY A 662 -19.56 0.90 9.20
CA GLY A 662 -18.90 -0.29 9.75
C GLY A 662 -17.96 -0.01 10.93
N LYS A 663 -17.54 1.25 11.13
CA LYS A 663 -16.66 1.66 12.24
C LYS A 663 -17.44 2.27 13.40
N HIS A 664 -18.37 3.17 13.10
CA HIS A 664 -19.05 4.01 14.08
C HIS A 664 -20.53 3.67 14.24
N GLY A 665 -21.05 2.72 13.46
CA GLY A 665 -22.48 2.58 13.25
C GLY A 665 -23.05 3.81 12.52
N GLY A 666 -24.36 4.01 12.62
CA GLY A 666 -25.03 5.18 12.08
C GLY A 666 -25.99 4.88 10.93
N ILE A 667 -26.81 5.88 10.63
CA ILE A 667 -27.86 5.80 9.62
C ILE A 667 -27.35 6.48 8.35
N ILE A 668 -27.45 5.77 7.23
CA ILE A 668 -27.16 6.33 5.91
C ILE A 668 -28.30 7.29 5.55
N LYS A 669 -28.01 8.58 5.52
CA LYS A 669 -28.95 9.64 5.14
C LYS A 669 -28.93 9.75 3.61
N LEU A 670 -30.05 9.38 3.00
CA LEU A 670 -30.25 9.51 1.56
C LEU A 670 -31.68 10.02 1.28
N PRO A 671 -31.87 11.05 0.43
CA PRO A 671 -33.19 11.51 0.01
C PRO A 671 -34.07 10.39 -0.55
N ASP A 672 -35.38 10.47 -0.29
CA ASP A 672 -36.32 9.40 -0.65
C ASP A 672 -36.32 9.06 -2.14
N HIS A 673 -36.18 10.06 -3.01
CA HIS A 673 -36.13 9.84 -4.46
C HIS A 673 -34.86 9.12 -4.93
N LEU A 674 -33.79 9.11 -4.13
CA LEU A 674 -32.53 8.42 -4.45
C LEU A 674 -32.48 7.00 -3.86
N LYS A 675 -33.32 6.67 -2.87
CA LYS A 675 -33.41 5.33 -2.28
C LYS A 675 -33.81 4.26 -3.30
N SER A 676 -34.56 4.63 -4.34
CA SER A 676 -34.94 3.71 -5.42
C SER A 676 -33.77 3.38 -6.36
N ILE A 677 -32.80 4.29 -6.51
CA ILE A 677 -31.63 4.12 -7.39
C ILE A 677 -30.62 3.13 -6.79
N THR A 678 -30.60 3.02 -5.46
CA THR A 678 -29.71 2.11 -4.70
C THR A 678 -30.24 0.68 -4.55
N LYS A 679 -31.53 0.46 -4.87
CA LYS A 679 -32.16 -0.87 -4.92
C LYS A 679 -31.88 -1.52 -6.27
#